data_AF-A0A8H3E3T9-F1
#
_entry.id   AF-A0A8H3E3T9-F1
#
_cell.length_a   1.000
_cell.length_b   1.000
_cell.length_c   1.000
_cell.angle_alpha   90.00
_cell.angle_beta   90.00
_cell.angle_gamma   90.00
#
_symmetry.space_group_name_H-M   'P 1'
#
loop_
_entity.id
_entity.type
_entity.pdbx_description
1 polymer ?
#
loop_
_entity_poly.entity_id
_entity_poly.type
_entity_poly.pdbx_seq_one_letter_code
_entity_poly.pdbx_strand_id
1 'polypeptide(L)'
;MAHCESENTENIDQSSFWDEVSIPFIDSCVLADRRLFKNGIHWDAHRVGWAVSGAFALAAIIITVISVGRHARHYYVPGEQRQIIRILYMPLVYAIISWLSYRFFRAYTYYSFVVIIYEAITISAFMLLIIQYVAGTSSGKTAEGALARKDKEKLPIPFCCWRYRPTKAYFMYTIKWSVLQYVIIRPTVSIIGIICEALHILCQSSWSYKHPSVYLTAVDFVSISVALYGLILFYDLTKQELRGKRPLAKFLTIKLIVMCTFYQEFVFDALQNHGIIKATEFWTGSNIADGLNALAITIEMVLFAFFMMWAYPVSEYVRPERPKTPATRAIIDSLNFGDFVAEIWGSLKFFYDYALGKSHTRGVLEQEAPDFGEAFGVHNASGNLRTRGGSVANAADPEAMRPFFVNPPNAPGSFNTSGARHVRTPESEGSTVCDSPFVCTKINDYYYQCLTGTAAPTTTAGNPTTTTPAGSTGGLDALIKAKGKKYFGTCADSNLLNNAQNAAIIKADFGQLTPENSAKWDSIEPSQNNFNFGGFDTLVNWAVSNGKVVRGHTFVWHSQLPSWVSNINNSGTLTSVIQNHISVIGKRYAGKIYAWDVVNEIFNDDGTYRSSVFYNVLGSNFVSIAFKAARAADPNAKLYINDYNLDNLGWAAPKVNAVVNLVKSQVAAGTPIDGIGTQTHLSAGQSSTTQVTLERLATAGVDVAITELDIAGASANDYSTVVKACLADQLSGEYVEPDIIPPGWEVDRFDGLFDCEDGSDNVTFSHNIIKNHHKSLLLGGGTKEADRDLGKMRFTIFGNHFQNSASRNPLMRFGSYDIAANLFESTQYSNTI
;
A
#
# COMPACT_ATOMS: atom_id res chain seq x y z
N MET A 1 -22.45 8.80 -7.96
CA MET A 1 -21.34 8.71 -6.98
C MET A 1 -21.92 9.08 -5.62
N ALA A 2 -21.39 8.54 -4.52
CA ALA A 2 -21.82 8.99 -3.20
C ALA A 2 -21.24 10.39 -2.96
N HIS A 3 -22.07 11.33 -2.52
CA HIS A 3 -21.59 12.63 -2.05
C HIS A 3 -20.96 12.45 -0.66
N CYS A 4 -19.81 13.08 -0.44
CA CYS A 4 -19.28 13.32 0.89
C CYS A 4 -19.50 14.79 1.22
N GLU A 5 -20.11 15.05 2.38
CA GLU A 5 -20.13 16.40 2.94
C GLU A 5 -18.69 16.78 3.32
N SER A 6 -18.19 17.92 2.84
CA SER A 6 -16.84 18.36 3.20
C SER A 6 -16.90 19.17 4.49
N GLU A 7 -16.04 18.83 5.45
CA GLU A 7 -15.96 19.44 6.80
C GLU A 7 -15.76 20.96 6.76
N ASN A 8 -15.33 21.51 5.62
CA ASN A 8 -15.09 22.93 5.37
C ASN A 8 -16.36 23.77 5.08
N THR A 9 -17.56 23.18 5.07
CA THR A 9 -18.80 23.85 4.60
C THR A 9 -19.72 24.42 5.69
N GLU A 10 -19.44 24.24 6.98
CA GLU A 10 -20.36 24.72 8.02
C GLU A 10 -20.39 26.27 8.20
N ASN A 11 -21.61 26.80 8.31
CA ASN A 11 -21.92 28.23 8.47
C ASN A 11 -21.82 28.73 9.93
N ILE A 12 -20.77 28.33 10.66
CA ILE A 12 -20.50 28.82 12.02
C ILE A 12 -19.59 30.07 11.93
N ASP A 13 -19.80 31.07 12.79
CA ASP A 13 -18.84 32.18 13.00
C ASP A 13 -17.79 31.71 14.00
N GLN A 14 -16.53 31.63 13.55
CA GLN A 14 -15.46 30.92 14.24
C GLN A 14 -14.38 31.88 14.77
N SER A 15 -14.71 33.17 14.86
CA SER A 15 -13.79 34.26 15.16
C SER A 15 -13.38 34.43 16.63
N SER A 16 -14.12 33.82 17.58
CA SER A 16 -14.02 34.04 19.03
C SER A 16 -13.32 32.94 19.84
N PHE A 17 -12.99 31.80 19.22
CA PHE A 17 -12.55 30.59 19.94
C PHE A 17 -11.38 30.78 20.93
N TRP A 18 -10.43 31.65 20.58
CA TRP A 18 -9.18 31.78 21.32
C TRP A 18 -9.25 32.64 22.59
N ASP A 19 -10.44 33.08 22.97
CA ASP A 19 -10.68 33.69 24.28
C ASP A 19 -10.80 32.64 25.41
N GLU A 20 -11.00 31.35 25.09
CA GLU A 20 -11.23 30.27 26.08
C GLU A 20 -10.15 29.17 26.10
N VAL A 21 -9.17 29.17 25.18
CA VAL A 21 -8.15 28.10 25.10
C VAL A 21 -6.96 28.37 26.03
N SER A 22 -7.02 27.81 27.24
CA SER A 22 -5.86 27.72 28.14
C SER A 22 -4.93 26.56 27.71
N ILE A 23 -3.79 26.89 27.10
CA ILE A 23 -2.70 25.94 26.80
C ILE A 23 -1.62 26.07 27.89
N PRO A 24 -1.43 25.07 28.77
CA PRO A 24 -0.54 25.19 29.94
C PRO A 24 0.91 25.57 29.62
N PHE A 25 1.38 25.20 28.41
CA PHE A 25 2.73 25.53 27.93
C PHE A 25 2.88 27.00 27.51
N ILE A 26 1.82 27.64 27.02
CA ILE A 26 1.84 29.06 26.62
C ILE A 26 1.65 29.96 27.84
N ASP A 27 0.73 29.60 28.76
CA ASP A 27 0.51 30.34 30.02
C ASP A 27 1.82 30.52 30.82
N SER A 28 2.67 29.49 30.83
CA SER A 28 3.97 29.51 31.51
C SER A 28 4.94 30.60 31.01
N CYS A 29 4.82 31.04 29.75
CA CYS A 29 5.63 32.12 29.18
C CYS A 29 4.95 33.50 29.27
N VAL A 30 3.62 33.56 29.39
CA VAL A 30 2.84 34.81 29.36
C VAL A 30 2.54 35.37 30.76
N LEU A 31 2.64 34.55 31.82
CA LEU A 31 2.40 34.97 33.20
C LEU A 31 3.38 36.00 33.78
N ALA A 32 4.43 36.39 33.05
CA ALA A 32 5.38 37.41 33.48
C ALA A 32 4.81 38.84 33.47
N ASP A 33 3.82 39.18 32.62
CA ASP A 33 3.38 40.58 32.51
C ASP A 33 1.89 40.83 32.16
N ARG A 34 0.99 40.41 33.05
CA ARG A 34 -0.40 40.95 33.08
C ARG A 34 -0.49 42.39 33.65
N ARG A 35 0.61 43.15 33.73
CA ARG A 35 0.61 44.53 34.30
C ARG A 35 0.84 45.63 33.25
N LEU A 36 1.49 45.34 32.12
CA LEU A 36 1.76 46.34 31.07
C LEU A 36 0.53 46.73 30.22
N PHE A 37 -0.44 45.84 30.00
CA PHE A 37 -1.58 46.09 29.09
C PHE A 37 -2.84 46.56 29.81
N LYS A 38 -2.75 47.67 30.56
CA LYS A 38 -3.89 48.19 31.35
C LYS A 38 -4.84 49.14 30.60
N ASN A 39 -4.58 49.42 29.32
CA ASN A 39 -5.45 50.14 28.39
C ASN A 39 -5.07 49.79 26.94
N GLY A 40 -5.88 49.00 26.23
CA GLY A 40 -5.81 48.86 24.77
C GLY A 40 -5.81 47.44 24.22
N ILE A 41 -6.68 47.22 23.22
CA ILE A 41 -6.75 46.09 22.27
C ILE A 41 -6.81 44.69 22.93
N HIS A 42 -8.00 44.07 22.88
CA HIS A 42 -8.15 42.64 23.11
C HIS A 42 -7.47 41.86 21.98
N TRP A 43 -6.51 40.99 22.34
CA TRP A 43 -5.77 40.12 21.45
C TRP A 43 -6.12 38.65 21.75
N ASP A 44 -7.20 38.17 21.16
CA ASP A 44 -7.55 36.76 21.11
C ASP A 44 -6.37 35.96 20.52
N ALA A 45 -6.06 34.78 21.06
CA ALA A 45 -4.83 34.06 20.70
C ALA A 45 -4.75 33.59 19.22
N HIS A 46 -5.85 33.63 18.45
CA HIS A 46 -5.81 33.54 16.98
C HIS A 46 -4.99 34.68 16.37
N ARG A 47 -5.23 35.91 16.84
CA ARG A 47 -4.53 37.12 16.37
C ARG A 47 -3.09 37.12 16.81
N VAL A 48 -2.79 36.56 17.99
CA VAL A 48 -1.43 36.32 18.46
C VAL A 48 -0.73 35.30 17.55
N GLY A 49 -1.31 34.14 17.30
CA GLY A 49 -0.76 33.12 16.40
C GLY A 49 -0.59 33.59 14.95
N TRP A 50 -1.53 34.40 14.44
CA TRP A 50 -1.44 35.02 13.13
C TRP A 50 -0.37 36.13 13.05
N ALA A 51 -0.17 36.91 14.12
CA ALA A 51 0.90 37.89 14.21
C ALA A 51 2.28 37.22 14.35
N VAL A 52 2.38 36.13 15.11
CA VAL A 52 3.61 35.33 15.27
C VAL A 52 3.99 34.65 13.95
N SER A 53 3.07 33.91 13.31
CA SER A 53 3.31 33.32 11.99
C SER A 53 3.64 34.40 10.94
N GLY A 54 2.98 35.55 10.97
CA GLY A 54 3.30 36.69 10.12
C GLY A 54 4.70 37.27 10.34
N ALA A 55 5.18 37.33 11.58
CA ALA A 55 6.53 37.79 11.90
C ALA A 55 7.60 36.80 11.39
N PHE A 56 7.39 35.49 11.58
CA PHE A 56 8.30 34.46 11.05
C PHE A 56 8.26 34.39 9.52
N ALA A 57 7.08 34.48 8.91
CA ALA A 57 6.92 34.55 7.46
C ALA A 57 7.63 35.78 6.87
N LEU A 58 7.49 36.95 7.50
CA LEU A 58 8.21 38.17 7.10
C LEU A 58 9.73 37.99 7.22
N ALA A 59 10.23 37.34 8.27
CA ALA A 59 11.65 37.03 8.41
C ALA A 59 12.14 36.10 7.28
N ALA A 60 11.43 35.02 6.98
CA ALA A 60 11.75 34.09 5.90
C ALA A 60 11.75 34.79 4.51
N ILE A 61 10.77 35.67 4.27
CA ILE A 61 10.69 36.52 3.06
C ILE A 61 11.92 37.44 2.98
N ILE A 62 12.29 38.15 4.05
CA ILE A 62 13.44 39.06 4.08
C ILE A 62 14.74 38.30 3.79
N ILE A 63 14.99 37.17 4.44
CA ILE A 63 16.18 36.33 4.25
C ILE A 63 16.25 35.85 2.78
N THR A 64 15.12 35.39 2.24
CA THR A 64 15.01 34.93 0.85
C THR A 64 15.26 36.05 -0.15
N VAL A 65 14.63 37.22 0.03
CA VAL A 65 14.83 38.40 -0.83
C VAL A 65 16.27 38.90 -0.79
N ILE A 66 16.94 38.84 0.36
CA ILE A 66 18.38 39.13 0.46
C ILE A 66 19.22 38.11 -0.32
N SER A 67 18.90 36.81 -0.22
CA SER A 67 19.61 35.75 -0.95
C SER A 67 19.46 35.90 -2.47
N VAL A 68 18.21 36.00 -2.95
CA VAL A 68 17.87 36.20 -4.36
C VAL A 68 18.45 37.52 -4.87
N GLY A 69 18.32 38.62 -4.12
CA GLY A 69 18.86 39.92 -4.47
C GLY A 69 20.39 39.93 -4.60
N ARG A 70 21.11 39.15 -3.78
CA ARG A 70 22.56 38.96 -3.91
C ARG A 70 22.93 38.18 -5.17
N HIS A 71 22.19 37.12 -5.53
CA HIS A 71 22.38 36.38 -6.79
C HIS A 71 22.07 37.25 -8.01
N ALA A 72 20.95 37.97 -8.01
CA ALA A 72 20.55 38.87 -9.11
C ALA A 72 21.54 40.02 -9.34
N ARG A 73 22.22 40.51 -8.29
CA ARG A 73 23.30 41.52 -8.39
C ARG A 73 24.62 40.96 -8.94
N HIS A 74 24.82 39.65 -8.90
CA HIS A 74 26.01 38.95 -9.40
C HIS A 74 25.62 37.94 -10.49
N TYR A 75 24.76 38.36 -11.41
CA TYR A 75 24.21 37.49 -12.45
C TYR A 75 25.14 37.41 -13.68
N TYR A 76 26.09 36.48 -13.61
CA TYR A 76 27.17 36.27 -14.59
C TYR A 76 27.07 34.95 -15.36
N VAL A 77 26.34 33.96 -14.83
CA VAL A 77 26.12 32.65 -15.44
C VAL A 77 24.61 32.36 -15.47
N PRO A 78 23.87 32.91 -16.46
CA PRO A 78 22.41 32.83 -16.47
C PRO A 78 21.85 31.41 -16.39
N GLY A 79 22.43 30.45 -17.12
CA GLY A 79 21.96 29.06 -17.16
C GLY A 79 21.91 28.39 -15.78
N GLU A 80 22.92 28.61 -14.93
CA GLU A 80 22.95 28.09 -13.56
C GLU A 80 22.14 28.96 -12.60
N GLN A 81 22.37 30.28 -12.62
CA GLN A 81 21.82 31.19 -11.63
C GLN A 81 20.31 31.38 -11.77
N ARG A 82 19.75 31.21 -12.98
CA ARG A 82 18.29 31.17 -13.21
C ARG A 82 17.63 30.09 -12.36
N GLN A 83 18.18 28.87 -12.40
CA GLN A 83 17.63 27.74 -11.67
C GLN A 83 17.85 27.88 -10.15
N ILE A 84 19.01 28.43 -9.74
CA ILE A 84 19.28 28.73 -8.32
C ILE A 84 18.25 29.74 -7.79
N ILE A 85 17.97 30.82 -8.51
CA ILE A 85 16.97 31.81 -8.09
C ILE A 85 15.57 31.18 -7.97
N ARG A 86 15.18 30.30 -8.91
CA ARG A 86 13.93 29.52 -8.82
C ARG A 86 13.87 28.68 -7.54
N ILE A 87 14.90 27.89 -7.25
CA ILE A 87 14.96 27.06 -6.03
C ILE A 87 14.89 27.94 -4.77
N LEU A 88 15.57 29.09 -4.76
CA LEU A 88 15.58 30.01 -3.63
C LEU A 88 14.24 30.67 -3.34
N TYR A 89 13.28 30.70 -4.27
CA TYR A 89 11.93 31.21 -3.98
C TYR A 89 11.10 30.25 -3.10
N MET A 90 11.50 28.98 -2.94
CA MET A 90 10.72 27.98 -2.22
C MET A 90 10.35 28.41 -0.79
N PRO A 91 11.27 28.88 0.09
CA PRO A 91 10.89 29.30 1.44
C PRO A 91 9.97 30.53 1.47
N LEU A 92 10.05 31.40 0.47
CA LEU A 92 9.16 32.56 0.32
C LEU A 92 7.74 32.14 -0.05
N VAL A 93 7.58 31.14 -0.93
CA VAL A 93 6.26 30.62 -1.31
C VAL A 93 5.60 29.93 -0.12
N TYR A 94 6.30 29.02 0.57
CA TYR A 94 5.76 28.36 1.77
C TYR A 94 5.43 29.39 2.87
N ALA A 95 6.33 30.34 3.17
CA ALA A 95 6.09 31.35 4.19
C ALA A 95 4.83 32.20 3.92
N ILE A 96 4.63 32.66 2.68
CA ILE A 96 3.45 33.44 2.30
C ILE A 96 2.18 32.58 2.35
N ILE A 97 2.23 31.38 1.75
CA ILE A 97 1.08 30.50 1.65
C ILE A 97 0.65 30.01 3.03
N SER A 98 1.55 29.53 3.87
CA SER A 98 1.21 29.06 5.22
C SER A 98 0.71 30.20 6.13
N TRP A 99 1.22 31.43 6.01
CA TRP A 99 0.68 32.57 6.74
C TRP A 99 -0.75 32.95 6.30
N LEU A 100 -1.03 32.89 4.99
CA LEU A 100 -2.39 33.09 4.47
C LEU A 100 -3.32 31.94 4.89
N SER A 101 -2.85 30.70 4.79
CA SER A 101 -3.56 29.49 5.20
C SER A 101 -3.94 29.50 6.68
N TYR A 102 -3.04 29.98 7.56
CA TYR A 102 -3.36 30.16 8.99
C TYR A 102 -4.57 31.09 9.20
N ARG A 103 -4.70 32.15 8.38
CA ARG A 103 -5.80 33.12 8.47
C ARG A 103 -7.07 32.68 7.74
N PHE A 104 -6.93 31.89 6.68
CA PHE A 104 -7.97 31.54 5.71
C PHE A 104 -8.10 30.02 5.53
N PHE A 105 -8.03 29.28 6.64
CA PHE A 105 -8.11 27.82 6.75
C PHE A 105 -9.21 27.15 5.89
N ARG A 106 -10.42 27.72 5.78
CA ARG A 106 -11.48 27.17 4.90
C ARG A 106 -11.10 27.07 3.42
N ALA A 107 -10.08 27.84 3.01
CA ALA A 107 -9.52 27.79 1.67
C ALA A 107 -8.10 27.18 1.63
N TYR A 108 -7.66 26.49 2.69
CA TYR A 108 -6.37 25.81 2.80
C TYR A 108 -6.06 24.96 1.56
N THR A 109 -7.02 24.11 1.15
CA THR A 109 -6.94 23.24 -0.04
C THR A 109 -6.69 24.00 -1.35
N TYR A 110 -7.12 25.26 -1.46
CA TYR A 110 -6.87 26.10 -2.63
C TYR A 110 -5.52 26.81 -2.57
N TYR A 111 -5.02 27.12 -1.36
CA TYR A 111 -3.71 27.75 -1.17
C TYR A 111 -2.55 26.75 -1.24
N SER A 112 -2.72 25.55 -0.69
CA SER A 112 -1.72 24.46 -0.72
C SER A 112 -1.33 24.05 -2.16
N PHE A 113 -2.26 24.19 -3.12
CA PHE A 113 -1.99 24.03 -4.54
C PHE A 113 -0.82 24.88 -5.07
N VAL A 114 -0.65 26.11 -4.57
CA VAL A 114 0.44 27.00 -4.98
C VAL A 114 1.79 26.45 -4.53
N VAL A 115 1.86 25.90 -3.31
CA VAL A 115 3.04 25.19 -2.79
C VAL A 115 3.34 23.97 -3.65
N ILE A 116 2.32 23.15 -3.95
CA ILE A 116 2.46 21.92 -4.73
C ILE A 116 2.99 22.18 -6.16
N ILE A 117 2.53 23.24 -6.83
CA ILE A 117 3.12 23.69 -8.11
C ILE A 117 4.60 24.06 -7.92
N TYR A 118 4.92 24.75 -6.82
CA TYR A 118 6.26 25.25 -6.57
C TYR A 118 7.28 24.15 -6.23
N GLU A 119 6.86 23.10 -5.53
CA GLU A 119 7.64 21.87 -5.33
C GLU A 119 8.10 21.29 -6.67
N ALA A 120 7.17 21.11 -7.60
CA ALA A 120 7.43 20.48 -8.89
C ALA A 120 8.31 21.37 -9.79
N ILE A 121 8.14 22.69 -9.73
CA ILE A 121 9.04 23.68 -10.35
C ILE A 121 10.44 23.58 -9.75
N THR A 122 10.56 23.44 -8.43
CA THR A 122 11.85 23.41 -7.71
C THR A 122 12.65 22.16 -8.05
N ILE A 123 12.01 21.00 -8.08
CA ILE A 123 12.64 19.72 -8.50
C ILE A 123 13.10 19.81 -9.97
N SER A 124 12.28 20.39 -10.85
CA SER A 124 12.62 20.58 -12.27
C SER A 124 13.78 21.57 -12.47
N ALA A 125 13.80 22.68 -11.72
CA ALA A 125 14.90 23.63 -11.72
C ALA A 125 16.20 22.98 -11.22
N PHE A 126 16.13 22.16 -10.17
CA PHE A 126 17.28 21.43 -9.65
C PHE A 126 17.85 20.43 -10.67
N MET A 127 16.99 19.73 -11.41
CA MET A 127 17.41 18.85 -12.49
C MET A 127 18.15 19.63 -13.60
N LEU A 128 17.58 20.75 -14.07
CA LEU A 128 18.26 21.60 -15.04
C LEU A 128 19.57 22.18 -14.49
N LEU A 129 19.66 22.51 -13.20
CA LEU A 129 20.88 23.00 -12.56
C LEU A 129 22.00 21.96 -12.61
N ILE A 130 21.70 20.68 -12.30
CA ILE A 130 22.69 19.60 -12.40
C ILE A 130 23.11 19.42 -13.87
N ILE A 131 22.18 19.45 -14.83
CA ILE A 131 22.50 19.37 -16.26
C ILE A 131 23.47 20.49 -16.68
N GLN A 132 23.25 21.73 -16.22
CA GLN A 132 24.14 22.86 -16.50
C GLN A 132 25.51 22.70 -15.83
N TYR A 133 25.58 22.22 -14.59
CA TYR A 133 26.85 21.91 -13.93
C TYR A 133 27.66 20.84 -14.69
N VAL A 134 27.01 19.78 -15.17
CA VAL A 134 27.64 18.71 -15.93
C VAL A 134 28.07 19.19 -17.32
N ALA A 135 27.23 19.97 -18.00
CA ALA A 135 27.59 20.63 -19.26
C ALA A 135 28.82 21.52 -19.11
N GLY A 136 28.94 22.26 -17.99
CA GLY A 136 30.09 23.13 -17.70
C GLY A 136 31.44 22.43 -17.54
N THR A 137 31.46 21.11 -17.33
CA THR A 137 32.70 20.31 -17.22
C THR A 137 33.15 19.66 -18.53
N SER A 138 32.31 19.67 -19.58
CA SER A 138 32.63 19.03 -20.85
C SER A 138 33.29 20.01 -21.84
N SER A 139 34.22 19.50 -22.64
CA SER A 139 34.97 20.30 -23.63
C SER A 139 34.09 20.98 -24.69
N GLY A 140 32.86 20.50 -24.88
CA GLY A 140 31.86 21.05 -25.81
C GLY A 140 30.73 21.84 -25.15
N LYS A 141 30.75 22.06 -23.83
CA LYS A 141 29.67 22.70 -23.05
C LYS A 141 28.28 22.03 -23.17
N THR A 142 28.23 20.74 -23.48
CA THR A 142 27.01 19.92 -23.54
C THR A 142 27.08 18.79 -22.51
N ALA A 143 25.96 18.46 -21.86
CA ALA A 143 25.92 17.39 -20.87
C ALA A 143 26.06 16.01 -21.54
N GLU A 144 25.58 15.90 -22.78
CA GLU A 144 25.70 14.76 -23.67
C GLU A 144 27.18 14.38 -23.90
N GLY A 145 28.07 15.37 -24.07
CA GLY A 145 29.51 15.16 -24.23
C GLY A 145 30.22 14.64 -22.97
N ALA A 146 29.67 14.87 -21.77
CA ALA A 146 30.18 14.27 -20.54
C ALA A 146 29.72 12.80 -20.39
N LEU A 147 28.51 12.48 -20.84
CA LEU A 147 27.95 11.11 -20.77
C LEU A 147 28.45 10.17 -21.88
N ALA A 148 28.85 10.70 -23.04
CA ALA A 148 29.40 9.92 -24.14
C ALA A 148 30.68 9.12 -23.77
N ARG A 149 31.37 9.51 -22.70
CA ARG A 149 32.59 8.86 -22.19
C ARG A 149 32.35 7.81 -21.09
N LYS A 150 31.09 7.49 -20.75
CA LYS A 150 30.75 6.58 -19.64
C LYS A 150 30.27 5.21 -20.11
N ASP A 151 30.81 4.17 -19.48
CA ASP A 151 30.53 2.77 -19.80
C ASP A 151 29.12 2.29 -19.41
N LYS A 152 28.82 1.02 -19.72
CA LYS A 152 27.54 0.37 -19.45
C LYS A 152 27.33 0.07 -17.96
N GLU A 153 26.69 0.98 -17.24
CA GLU A 153 26.38 0.84 -15.82
C GLU A 153 25.12 -0.01 -15.52
N LYS A 154 25.01 -0.50 -14.28
CA LYS A 154 23.80 -1.14 -13.74
C LYS A 154 22.85 -0.06 -13.21
N LEU A 155 21.55 -0.30 -13.28
CA LEU A 155 20.56 0.53 -12.57
C LEU A 155 20.72 0.39 -11.04
N PRO A 156 20.34 1.41 -10.24
CA PRO A 156 20.15 1.28 -8.80
C PRO A 156 19.03 0.29 -8.42
N ILE A 157 18.97 -0.08 -7.14
CA ILE A 157 17.86 -0.84 -6.55
C ILE A 157 16.56 -0.02 -6.71
N PRO A 158 15.41 -0.62 -7.09
CA PRO A 158 15.13 -2.05 -7.20
C PRO A 158 15.52 -2.70 -8.55
N PHE A 159 15.85 -1.93 -9.58
CA PHE A 159 16.01 -2.44 -10.95
C PHE A 159 17.43 -2.91 -11.31
N CYS A 160 18.26 -3.25 -10.31
CA CYS A 160 19.69 -3.51 -10.48
C CYS A 160 20.10 -4.71 -11.36
N CYS A 161 19.12 -5.54 -11.74
CA CYS A 161 19.28 -6.61 -12.74
C CYS A 161 19.38 -6.06 -14.18
N TRP A 162 18.85 -4.86 -14.45
CA TRP A 162 18.91 -4.21 -15.75
C TRP A 162 20.13 -3.29 -15.86
N ARG A 163 20.69 -3.21 -17.09
CA ARG A 163 21.85 -2.36 -17.41
C ARG A 163 21.50 -1.41 -18.55
N TYR A 164 21.85 -0.14 -18.39
CA TYR A 164 21.61 0.90 -19.40
C TYR A 164 22.91 1.32 -20.08
N ARG A 165 22.81 2.10 -21.17
CA ARG A 165 23.97 2.68 -21.88
C ARG A 165 23.86 4.20 -21.85
N PRO A 166 24.68 4.92 -21.05
CA PRO A 166 24.74 6.38 -21.05
C PRO A 166 25.03 6.99 -22.44
N THR A 167 25.74 6.25 -23.30
CA THR A 167 26.25 6.69 -24.61
C THR A 167 25.21 6.79 -25.73
N LYS A 168 23.94 6.50 -25.46
CA LYS A 168 22.84 6.53 -26.45
C LYS A 168 21.92 7.72 -26.20
N ALA A 169 21.58 8.44 -27.27
CA ALA A 169 20.76 9.66 -27.20
C ALA A 169 19.45 9.51 -26.41
N TYR A 170 18.76 8.36 -26.53
CA TYR A 170 17.51 8.10 -25.81
C TYR A 170 17.64 8.22 -24.29
N PHE A 171 18.82 7.94 -23.72
CA PHE A 171 19.03 7.92 -22.28
C PHE A 171 18.87 9.32 -21.66
N MET A 172 19.44 10.35 -22.28
CA MET A 172 19.33 11.72 -21.78
C MET A 172 17.87 12.23 -21.83
N TYR A 173 17.15 11.98 -22.93
CA TYR A 173 15.74 12.34 -23.04
C TYR A 173 14.85 11.56 -22.06
N THR A 174 15.16 10.28 -21.80
CA THR A 174 14.46 9.48 -20.78
C THR A 174 14.67 10.03 -19.37
N ILE A 175 15.90 10.38 -19.00
CA ILE A 175 16.19 10.97 -17.70
C ILE A 175 15.54 12.36 -17.57
N LYS A 176 15.69 13.24 -18.56
CA LYS A 176 15.04 14.56 -18.58
C LYS A 176 13.52 14.43 -18.40
N TRP A 177 12.88 13.58 -19.19
CA TRP A 177 11.44 13.37 -19.14
C TRP A 177 10.98 12.77 -17.80
N SER A 178 11.71 11.80 -17.24
CA SER A 178 11.35 11.15 -15.97
C SER A 178 11.21 12.13 -14.80
N VAL A 179 11.99 13.22 -14.78
CA VAL A 179 11.86 14.29 -13.78
C VAL A 179 10.89 15.37 -14.24
N LEU A 180 10.97 15.82 -15.49
CA LEU A 180 10.15 16.92 -16.01
C LEU A 180 8.65 16.58 -16.11
N GLN A 181 8.26 15.30 -16.20
CA GLN A 181 6.85 14.91 -16.15
C GLN A 181 6.18 15.32 -14.82
N TYR A 182 6.92 15.39 -13.71
CA TYR A 182 6.38 15.76 -12.40
C TYR A 182 5.82 17.19 -12.38
N VAL A 183 6.42 18.13 -13.14
CA VAL A 183 5.92 19.52 -13.26
C VAL A 183 4.58 19.64 -14.00
N ILE A 184 4.15 18.58 -14.69
CA ILE A 184 2.85 18.50 -15.35
C ILE A 184 1.88 17.68 -14.49
N ILE A 185 2.28 16.48 -14.07
CA ILE A 185 1.38 15.54 -13.37
C ILE A 185 0.97 16.10 -12.00
N ARG A 186 1.91 16.58 -11.18
CA ARG A 186 1.63 17.02 -9.81
C ARG A 186 0.62 18.19 -9.76
N PRO A 187 0.74 19.26 -10.58
CA PRO A 187 -0.32 20.26 -10.71
C PRO A 187 -1.64 19.71 -11.27
N THR A 188 -1.58 18.79 -12.25
CA THR A 188 -2.78 18.23 -12.89
C THR A 188 -3.59 17.38 -11.92
N VAL A 189 -2.95 16.51 -11.14
CA VAL A 189 -3.55 15.73 -10.04
C VAL A 189 -4.21 16.67 -9.04
N SER A 190 -3.54 17.76 -8.68
CA SER A 190 -4.06 18.74 -7.71
C SER A 190 -5.27 19.53 -8.24
N ILE A 191 -5.25 19.93 -9.52
CA ILE A 191 -6.40 20.57 -10.19
C ILE A 191 -7.61 19.61 -10.22
N ILE A 192 -7.38 18.35 -10.57
CA ILE A 192 -8.45 17.34 -10.57
C ILE A 192 -8.96 17.13 -9.14
N GLY A 193 -8.09 17.09 -8.13
CA GLY A 193 -8.46 17.07 -6.72
C GLY A 193 -9.38 18.24 -6.34
N ILE A 194 -9.01 19.48 -6.66
CA ILE A 194 -9.83 20.68 -6.40
C ILE A 194 -11.19 20.61 -7.12
N ILE A 195 -11.23 20.09 -8.35
CA ILE A 195 -12.49 19.90 -9.09
C ILE A 195 -13.35 18.82 -8.41
N CYS A 196 -12.76 17.72 -7.96
CA CYS A 196 -13.47 16.67 -7.23
C CYS A 196 -13.97 17.13 -5.85
N GLU A 197 -13.23 18.00 -5.16
CA GLU A 197 -13.63 18.66 -3.92
C GLU A 197 -14.83 19.59 -4.16
N ALA A 198 -14.74 20.46 -5.17
CA ALA A 198 -15.82 21.39 -5.56
C ALA A 198 -17.09 20.69 -6.08
N LEU A 199 -17.01 19.41 -6.45
CA LEU A 199 -18.13 18.56 -6.83
C LEU A 199 -18.63 17.66 -5.69
N HIS A 200 -18.07 17.79 -4.48
CA HIS A 200 -18.39 16.97 -3.30
C HIS A 200 -18.28 15.45 -3.53
N ILE A 201 -17.28 15.04 -4.33
CA ILE A 201 -16.96 13.63 -4.63
C ILE A 201 -15.58 13.20 -4.14
N LEU A 202 -14.70 14.15 -3.80
CA LEU A 202 -13.42 13.87 -3.13
C LEU A 202 -13.70 13.56 -1.66
N CYS A 203 -13.29 12.38 -1.21
CA CYS A 203 -13.40 11.97 0.19
C CYS A 203 -11.98 11.59 0.65
N GLN A 204 -11.26 12.57 1.22
CA GLN A 204 -9.82 12.47 1.44
C GLN A 204 -9.44 11.33 2.42
N SER A 205 -10.30 11.06 3.39
CA SER A 205 -10.16 9.96 4.37
C SER A 205 -10.61 8.57 3.85
N SER A 206 -11.21 8.50 2.65
CA SER A 206 -11.76 7.24 2.12
C SER A 206 -10.81 6.57 1.14
N TRP A 207 -10.34 5.37 1.50
CA TRP A 207 -9.52 4.49 0.66
C TRP A 207 -10.34 3.57 -0.26
N SER A 208 -11.65 3.83 -0.42
CA SER A 208 -12.50 3.06 -1.32
C SER A 208 -12.26 3.44 -2.78
N TYR A 209 -12.08 2.43 -3.65
CA TYR A 209 -11.92 2.55 -5.10
C TYR A 209 -13.04 3.31 -5.83
N LYS A 210 -14.14 3.63 -5.14
CA LYS A 210 -15.26 4.43 -5.67
C LYS A 210 -14.99 5.94 -5.62
N HIS A 211 -13.95 6.40 -4.91
CA HIS A 211 -13.61 7.82 -4.76
C HIS A 211 -12.36 8.20 -5.56
N PRO A 212 -12.27 9.45 -6.07
CA PRO A 212 -11.10 9.93 -6.82
C PRO A 212 -9.80 9.93 -6.03
N SER A 213 -9.86 10.06 -4.69
CA SER A 213 -8.72 10.15 -3.77
C SER A 213 -7.67 9.05 -4.03
N VAL A 214 -8.08 7.79 -4.08
CA VAL A 214 -7.19 6.63 -4.28
C VAL A 214 -6.43 6.72 -5.61
N TYR A 215 -7.10 7.12 -6.69
CA TYR A 215 -6.47 7.24 -8.01
C TYR A 215 -5.52 8.43 -8.09
N LEU A 216 -5.88 9.57 -7.49
CA LEU A 216 -5.05 10.76 -7.45
C LEU A 216 -3.75 10.48 -6.66
N THR A 217 -3.86 9.86 -5.48
CA THR A 217 -2.72 9.43 -4.66
C THR A 217 -1.86 8.38 -5.38
N ALA A 218 -2.46 7.41 -6.08
CA ALA A 218 -1.70 6.39 -6.82
C ALA A 218 -0.93 6.97 -8.02
N VAL A 219 -1.55 7.87 -8.80
CA VAL A 219 -0.89 8.56 -9.93
C VAL A 219 0.27 9.43 -9.43
N ASP A 220 0.07 10.14 -8.32
CA ASP A 220 1.09 10.97 -7.68
C ASP A 220 2.26 10.13 -7.18
N PHE A 221 1.99 9.04 -6.45
CA PHE A 221 3.00 8.10 -5.95
C PHE A 221 3.86 7.50 -7.07
N VAL A 222 3.26 7.13 -8.20
CA VAL A 222 4.00 6.66 -9.37
C VAL A 222 4.84 7.79 -9.99
N SER A 223 4.26 8.99 -10.15
CA SER A 223 4.94 10.15 -10.74
C SER A 223 6.15 10.61 -9.91
N ILE A 224 6.02 10.73 -8.59
CA ILE A 224 7.13 11.12 -7.71
C ILE A 224 8.22 10.04 -7.66
N SER A 225 7.84 8.76 -7.66
CA SER A 225 8.78 7.64 -7.70
C SER A 225 9.62 7.65 -8.97
N VAL A 226 9.01 7.86 -10.14
CA VAL A 226 9.72 7.98 -11.43
C VAL A 226 10.66 9.19 -11.44
N ALA A 227 10.22 10.34 -10.92
CA ALA A 227 11.04 11.56 -10.85
C ALA A 227 12.25 11.43 -9.92
N LEU A 228 12.04 10.92 -8.70
CA LEU A 228 13.13 10.71 -7.75
C LEU A 228 14.13 9.67 -8.27
N TYR A 229 13.65 8.59 -8.89
CA TYR A 229 14.51 7.56 -9.47
C TYR A 229 15.36 8.09 -10.63
N GLY A 230 14.77 8.89 -11.53
CA GLY A 230 15.48 9.58 -12.62
C GLY A 230 16.55 10.55 -12.12
N LEU A 231 16.26 11.29 -11.04
CA LEU A 231 17.19 12.22 -10.41
C LEU A 231 18.35 11.50 -9.71
N ILE A 232 18.08 10.39 -9.00
CA ILE A 232 19.11 9.54 -8.38
C ILE A 232 20.02 8.94 -9.44
N LEU A 233 19.46 8.37 -10.52
CA LEU A 233 20.21 7.86 -11.67
C LEU A 233 21.16 8.90 -12.25
N PHE A 234 20.66 10.12 -12.47
CA PHE A 234 21.46 11.19 -13.04
C PHE A 234 22.56 11.65 -12.06
N TYR A 235 22.25 11.75 -10.77
CA TYR A 235 23.23 12.09 -9.74
C TYR A 235 24.35 11.04 -9.63
N ASP A 236 24.01 9.76 -9.55
CA ASP A 236 25.02 8.68 -9.41
C ASP A 236 25.98 8.64 -10.60
N LEU A 237 25.45 8.85 -11.80
CA LEU A 237 26.23 8.91 -13.03
C LEU A 237 27.14 10.14 -13.10
N THR A 238 26.77 11.26 -12.47
CA THR A 238 27.44 12.56 -12.61
C THR A 238 28.17 13.06 -11.36
N LYS A 239 28.11 12.33 -10.24
CA LYS A 239 28.71 12.69 -8.94
C LYS A 239 30.20 13.06 -8.96
N GLN A 240 30.97 12.58 -9.94
CA GLN A 240 32.38 12.95 -10.12
C GLN A 240 32.54 14.37 -10.70
N GLU A 241 31.73 14.73 -11.70
CA GLU A 241 31.71 16.07 -12.32
C GLU A 241 31.17 17.13 -11.35
N LEU A 242 30.28 16.74 -10.44
CA LEU A 242 29.68 17.62 -9.43
C LEU A 242 30.57 17.89 -8.19
N ARG A 243 31.82 17.40 -8.18
CA ARG A 243 32.76 17.63 -7.06
C ARG A 243 33.05 19.12 -6.89
N GLY A 244 33.05 19.58 -5.63
CA GLY A 244 33.24 20.99 -5.27
C GLY A 244 31.96 21.86 -5.31
N LYS A 245 30.88 21.43 -5.98
CA LYS A 245 29.63 22.20 -6.13
C LYS A 245 28.59 21.99 -5.01
N ARG A 246 28.96 21.38 -3.88
CA ARG A 246 28.08 21.02 -2.75
C ARG A 246 26.74 20.35 -3.16
N PRO A 247 26.71 19.40 -4.12
CA PRO A 247 25.46 18.91 -4.70
C PRO A 247 24.54 18.22 -3.67
N LEU A 248 25.11 17.51 -2.69
CA LEU A 248 24.35 16.86 -1.62
C LEU A 248 23.63 17.87 -0.71
N ALA A 249 24.27 19.00 -0.37
CA ALA A 249 23.62 20.04 0.43
C ALA A 249 22.46 20.70 -0.35
N LYS A 250 22.68 20.99 -1.64
CA LYS A 250 21.67 21.57 -2.55
C LYS A 250 20.48 20.61 -2.77
N PHE A 251 20.73 19.30 -2.85
CA PHE A 251 19.66 18.29 -2.86
C PHE A 251 18.92 18.21 -1.51
N LEU A 252 19.68 18.16 -0.41
CA LEU A 252 19.15 18.01 0.94
C LEU A 252 18.28 19.20 1.35
N THR A 253 18.59 20.44 0.93
CA THR A 253 17.73 21.61 1.15
C THR A 253 16.32 21.44 0.58
N ILE A 254 16.19 20.84 -0.62
CA ILE A 254 14.89 20.64 -1.27
C ILE A 254 14.18 19.45 -0.60
N LYS A 255 14.89 18.35 -0.40
CA LYS A 255 14.31 17.12 0.18
C LYS A 255 13.85 17.32 1.64
N LEU A 256 14.62 18.02 2.47
CA LEU A 256 14.24 18.24 3.88
C LEU A 256 13.01 19.12 4.03
N ILE A 257 12.80 20.14 3.17
CA ILE A 257 11.57 20.94 3.21
C ILE A 257 10.36 20.02 2.99
N VAL A 258 10.29 19.35 1.84
CA VAL A 258 9.15 18.48 1.48
C VAL A 258 8.97 17.33 2.48
N MET A 259 10.06 16.79 3.03
CA MET A 259 10.03 15.69 4.00
C MET A 259 9.55 16.15 5.39
N CYS A 260 10.03 17.29 5.89
CA CYS A 260 9.55 17.84 7.17
C CYS A 260 8.07 18.23 7.07
N THR A 261 7.66 18.86 5.96
CA THR A 261 6.25 19.23 5.77
C THR A 261 5.31 18.04 5.65
N PHE A 262 5.77 16.93 5.06
CA PHE A 262 5.01 15.67 5.03
C PHE A 262 4.92 14.99 6.41
N TYR A 263 6.02 14.91 7.15
CA TYR A 263 6.00 14.23 8.45
C TYR A 263 5.24 15.02 9.52
N GLN A 264 5.26 16.36 9.50
CA GLN A 264 4.46 17.14 10.45
C GLN A 264 2.96 17.03 10.17
N GLU A 265 2.52 16.95 8.90
CA GLU A 265 1.12 16.66 8.52
C GLU A 265 0.68 15.35 9.16
N PHE A 266 1.41 14.27 8.91
CA PHE A 266 1.15 12.96 9.54
C PHE A 266 1.14 13.02 11.08
N VAL A 267 2.02 13.79 11.71
CA VAL A 267 2.06 13.93 13.17
C VAL A 267 0.84 14.69 13.70
N PHE A 268 0.43 15.80 13.07
CA PHE A 268 -0.75 16.54 13.51
C PHE A 268 -2.05 15.75 13.27
N ASP A 269 -2.16 15.04 12.14
CA ASP A 269 -3.26 14.10 11.87
C ASP A 269 -3.31 12.98 12.92
N ALA A 270 -2.17 12.39 13.28
CA ALA A 270 -2.11 11.37 14.33
C ALA A 270 -2.51 11.94 15.71
N LEU A 271 -2.07 13.14 16.06
CA LEU A 271 -2.43 13.81 17.31
C LEU A 271 -3.94 14.14 17.38
N GLN A 272 -4.57 14.46 16.24
CA GLN A 272 -6.03 14.57 16.14
C GLN A 272 -6.72 13.21 16.31
N ASN A 273 -6.28 12.18 15.57
CA ASN A 273 -6.89 10.85 15.62
C ASN A 273 -6.77 10.17 17.01
N HIS A 274 -5.72 10.49 17.78
CA HIS A 274 -5.56 10.07 19.17
C HIS A 274 -6.27 10.98 20.20
N GLY A 275 -7.05 11.98 19.76
CA GLY A 275 -7.86 12.85 20.63
C GLY A 275 -7.07 13.84 21.48
N ILE A 276 -5.80 14.09 21.14
CA ILE A 276 -4.94 15.08 21.81
C ILE A 276 -5.30 16.48 21.32
N ILE A 277 -5.49 16.65 20.01
CA ILE A 277 -6.10 17.84 19.43
C ILE A 277 -7.62 17.65 19.47
N LYS A 278 -8.29 18.41 20.35
CA LYS A 278 -9.75 18.32 20.54
C LYS A 278 -10.47 19.32 19.66
N ALA A 279 -11.52 18.86 18.97
CA ALA A 279 -12.50 19.75 18.38
C ALA A 279 -13.19 20.58 19.47
N THR A 280 -13.61 21.79 19.11
CA THR A 280 -14.24 22.77 20.01
C THR A 280 -15.51 23.31 19.39
N GLU A 281 -16.30 24.09 20.16
CA GLU A 281 -17.61 24.61 19.72
C GLU A 281 -17.57 25.34 18.38
N PHE A 282 -16.41 25.90 18.01
CA PHE A 282 -16.21 26.66 16.79
C PHE A 282 -15.26 26.01 15.77
N TRP A 283 -14.50 24.97 16.10
CA TRP A 283 -13.46 24.43 15.20
C TRP A 283 -13.38 22.90 15.26
N THR A 284 -13.33 22.25 14.09
CA THR A 284 -13.01 20.81 13.99
C THR A 284 -11.55 20.56 14.40
N GLY A 285 -11.24 19.34 14.85
CA GLY A 285 -9.86 18.96 15.16
C GLY A 285 -8.92 19.12 13.96
N SER A 286 -9.43 18.84 12.76
CA SER A 286 -8.76 19.02 11.46
C SER A 286 -8.31 20.46 11.23
N ASN A 287 -9.23 21.42 11.35
CA ASN A 287 -8.92 22.83 11.12
C ASN A 287 -7.90 23.39 12.16
N ILE A 288 -7.85 22.81 13.37
CA ILE A 288 -6.85 23.15 14.39
C ILE A 288 -5.48 22.52 14.04
N ALA A 289 -5.45 21.28 13.57
CA ALA A 289 -4.25 20.60 13.09
C ALA A 289 -3.62 21.36 11.90
N ASP A 290 -4.42 21.74 10.91
CA ASP A 290 -4.01 22.57 9.77
C ASP A 290 -3.43 23.93 10.20
N GLY A 291 -4.06 24.59 11.18
CA GLY A 291 -3.56 25.84 11.74
C GLY A 291 -2.20 25.69 12.45
N LEU A 292 -2.02 24.62 13.23
CA LEU A 292 -0.76 24.33 13.90
C LEU A 292 0.36 23.96 12.91
N ASN A 293 0.03 23.17 11.88
CA ASN A 293 0.91 22.86 10.75
C ASN A 293 1.35 24.14 10.02
N ALA A 294 0.40 24.99 9.63
CA ALA A 294 0.69 26.26 8.97
C ALA A 294 1.60 27.19 9.81
N LEU A 295 1.39 27.25 11.14
CA LEU A 295 2.28 27.97 12.05
C LEU A 295 3.69 27.37 12.07
N ALA A 296 3.81 26.04 12.21
CA ALA A 296 5.10 25.34 12.19
C ALA A 296 5.89 25.63 10.91
N ILE A 297 5.26 25.55 9.74
CA ILE A 297 5.89 25.88 8.45
C ILE A 297 6.49 27.29 8.46
N THR A 298 5.75 28.31 8.94
CA THR A 298 6.29 29.69 8.93
C THR A 298 7.56 29.83 9.77
N ILE A 299 7.67 29.10 10.88
CA ILE A 299 8.87 29.06 11.74
C ILE A 299 10.01 28.30 11.03
N GLU A 300 9.73 27.11 10.50
CA GLU A 300 10.72 26.29 9.80
C GLU A 300 11.31 26.97 8.56
N MET A 301 10.50 27.72 7.80
CA MET A 301 10.96 28.43 6.61
C MET A 301 12.04 29.47 6.90
N VAL A 302 12.14 30.00 8.13
CA VAL A 302 13.27 30.84 8.54
C VAL A 302 14.58 30.03 8.58
N LEU A 303 14.54 28.85 9.18
CA LEU A 303 15.69 27.93 9.26
C LEU A 303 16.11 27.45 7.86
N PHE A 304 15.13 27.07 7.04
CA PHE A 304 15.39 26.62 5.67
C PHE A 304 15.87 27.76 4.76
N ALA A 305 15.41 29.00 4.92
CA ALA A 305 15.93 30.15 4.18
C ALA A 305 17.42 30.41 4.48
N PHE A 306 17.85 30.28 5.74
CA PHE A 306 19.27 30.34 6.11
C PHE A 306 20.06 29.14 5.55
N PHE A 307 19.52 27.92 5.65
CA PHE A 307 20.17 26.71 5.14
C PHE A 307 20.36 26.77 3.62
N MET A 308 19.35 27.24 2.88
CA MET A 308 19.44 27.50 1.44
C MET A 308 20.44 28.61 1.09
N MET A 309 20.52 29.69 1.88
CA MET A 309 21.54 30.73 1.67
C MET A 309 22.98 30.18 1.80
N TRP A 310 23.19 29.19 2.68
CA TRP A 310 24.47 28.50 2.83
C TRP A 310 24.72 27.42 1.76
N ALA A 311 23.68 26.70 1.32
CA ALA A 311 23.76 25.67 0.30
C ALA A 311 23.99 26.24 -1.11
N TYR A 312 23.44 27.42 -1.40
CA TYR A 312 23.56 28.13 -2.68
C TYR A 312 24.35 29.45 -2.55
N PRO A 313 25.65 29.41 -2.20
CA PRO A 313 26.43 30.60 -1.89
C PRO A 313 26.72 31.44 -3.14
N VAL A 314 26.43 32.74 -3.04
CA VAL A 314 26.66 33.74 -4.10
C VAL A 314 28.15 33.87 -4.46
N SER A 315 29.06 33.53 -3.54
CA SER A 315 30.51 33.57 -3.74
C SER A 315 31.01 32.69 -4.90
N GLU A 316 30.28 31.63 -5.28
CA GLU A 316 30.58 30.83 -6.48
C GLU A 316 30.47 31.65 -7.80
N TYR A 317 29.76 32.78 -7.76
CA TYR A 317 29.39 33.58 -8.94
C TYR A 317 30.02 34.98 -8.97
N VAL A 318 30.75 35.40 -7.95
CA VAL A 318 31.39 36.73 -7.92
C VAL A 318 32.56 36.78 -8.92
N ARG A 319 32.35 37.41 -10.08
CA ARG A 319 33.39 37.62 -11.11
C ARG A 319 33.58 39.11 -11.42
N PRO A 320 34.59 39.79 -10.84
CA PRO A 320 34.74 41.24 -11.02
C PRO A 320 35.04 41.68 -12.48
N GLU A 321 35.55 40.77 -13.31
CA GLU A 321 36.07 41.07 -14.66
C GLU A 321 35.03 41.03 -15.79
N ARG A 322 33.78 40.62 -15.53
CA ARG A 322 32.73 40.54 -16.57
C ARG A 322 31.72 41.68 -16.46
N PRO A 323 31.09 42.11 -17.58
CA PRO A 323 29.96 43.03 -17.54
C PRO A 323 28.79 42.39 -16.78
N LYS A 324 28.13 43.17 -15.92
CA LYS A 324 27.02 42.71 -15.08
C LYS A 324 25.71 42.74 -15.85
N THR A 325 24.94 41.66 -15.79
CA THR A 325 23.52 41.68 -16.20
C THR A 325 22.72 42.54 -15.20
N PRO A 326 21.76 43.37 -15.65
CA PRO A 326 20.88 44.10 -14.73
C PRO A 326 20.07 43.15 -13.83
N ALA A 327 20.00 43.44 -12.54
CA ALA A 327 19.31 42.58 -11.57
C ALA A 327 17.82 42.38 -11.90
N THR A 328 17.14 43.39 -12.47
CA THR A 328 15.76 43.27 -12.96
C THR A 328 15.63 42.22 -14.07
N ARG A 329 16.60 42.17 -15.00
CA ARG A 329 16.65 41.17 -16.08
C ARG A 329 16.92 39.77 -15.54
N ALA A 330 17.71 39.63 -14.47
CA ALA A 330 17.92 38.35 -13.79
C ALA A 330 16.63 37.81 -13.14
N ILE A 331 15.83 38.67 -12.50
CA ILE A 331 14.51 38.27 -11.96
C ILE A 331 13.54 37.87 -13.09
N ILE A 332 13.46 38.67 -14.16
CA ILE A 332 12.59 38.35 -15.32
C ILE A 332 13.00 37.02 -15.98
N ASP A 333 14.29 36.76 -16.15
CA ASP A 333 14.81 35.48 -16.66
C ASP A 333 14.44 34.31 -15.72
N SER A 334 14.51 34.49 -14.39
CA SER A 334 14.07 33.47 -13.42
C SER A 334 12.59 33.09 -13.52
N LEU A 335 11.72 34.03 -13.91
CA LEU A 335 10.28 33.81 -14.08
C LEU A 335 9.91 33.26 -15.47
N ASN A 336 10.85 33.21 -16.43
CA ASN A 336 10.59 32.71 -17.79
C ASN A 336 10.75 31.19 -17.86
N PHE A 337 9.66 30.44 -17.65
CA PHE A 337 9.62 28.97 -17.68
C PHE A 337 9.68 28.34 -19.09
N GLY A 338 9.97 29.11 -20.15
CA GLY A 338 10.06 28.58 -21.52
C GLY A 338 11.13 27.50 -21.71
N ASP A 339 12.13 27.42 -20.83
CA ASP A 339 13.13 26.35 -20.83
C ASP A 339 12.57 24.99 -20.40
N PHE A 340 11.64 24.94 -19.44
CA PHE A 340 10.92 23.70 -19.12
C PHE A 340 10.07 23.23 -20.30
N VAL A 341 9.31 24.14 -20.93
CA VAL A 341 8.44 23.81 -22.07
C VAL A 341 9.26 23.27 -23.25
N ALA A 342 10.41 23.89 -23.55
CA ALA A 342 11.30 23.45 -24.61
C ALA A 342 11.88 22.03 -24.36
N GLU A 343 12.33 21.73 -23.14
CA GLU A 343 12.88 20.41 -22.78
C GLU A 343 11.80 19.31 -22.73
N ILE A 344 10.59 19.64 -22.24
CA ILE A 344 9.42 18.76 -22.27
C ILE A 344 9.04 18.43 -23.72
N TRP A 345 8.86 19.44 -24.57
CA TRP A 345 8.47 19.25 -25.98
C TRP A 345 9.56 18.53 -26.78
N GLY A 346 10.83 18.86 -26.54
CA GLY A 346 11.97 18.15 -27.14
C GLY A 346 11.99 16.67 -26.79
N SER A 347 11.71 16.33 -25.53
CA SER A 347 11.64 14.94 -25.06
C SER A 347 10.44 14.18 -25.66
N LEU A 348 9.24 14.79 -25.67
CA LEU A 348 8.05 14.20 -26.28
C LEU A 348 8.24 13.97 -27.79
N LYS A 349 8.80 14.96 -28.50
CA LYS A 349 9.13 14.84 -29.94
C LYS A 349 10.16 13.72 -30.18
N PHE A 350 11.18 13.59 -29.32
CA PHE A 350 12.15 12.51 -29.42
C PHE A 350 11.49 11.13 -29.29
N PHE A 351 10.58 10.93 -28.32
CA PHE A 351 9.87 9.66 -28.16
C PHE A 351 8.95 9.35 -29.35
N TYR A 352 8.27 10.36 -29.88
CA TYR A 352 7.46 10.21 -31.10
C TYR A 352 8.33 9.81 -32.30
N ASP A 353 9.47 10.47 -32.51
CA ASP A 353 10.42 10.17 -33.57
C ASP A 353 11.09 8.78 -33.40
N TYR A 354 11.28 8.33 -32.15
CA TYR A 354 11.82 7.01 -31.81
C TYR A 354 10.80 5.89 -32.05
N ALA A 355 9.52 6.11 -31.71
CA ALA A 355 8.41 5.21 -32.01
C ALA A 355 8.21 5.06 -33.54
N LEU A 356 8.38 6.15 -34.29
CA LEU A 356 8.41 6.15 -35.76
C LEU A 356 9.73 5.60 -36.36
N GLY A 357 10.69 5.18 -35.53
CA GLY A 357 11.92 4.53 -35.96
C GLY A 357 12.92 5.42 -36.72
N LYS A 358 12.85 6.75 -36.59
CA LYS A 358 13.72 7.68 -37.33
C LYS A 358 15.20 7.52 -36.94
N SER A 359 16.08 7.57 -37.94
CA SER A 359 17.52 7.23 -37.82
C SER A 359 18.27 7.99 -36.71
N HIS A 360 18.04 9.29 -36.58
CA HIS A 360 18.70 10.15 -35.57
C HIS A 360 18.42 9.73 -34.12
N THR A 361 17.39 8.91 -33.86
CA THR A 361 17.04 8.44 -32.50
C THR A 361 17.78 7.17 -32.07
N ARG A 362 18.45 6.47 -33.01
CA ARG A 362 19.12 5.17 -32.78
C ARG A 362 20.66 5.21 -32.86
N GLY A 363 21.22 6.34 -33.29
CA GLY A 363 22.66 6.59 -33.40
C GLY A 363 23.44 6.47 -32.08
N VAL A 364 24.77 6.46 -32.16
CA VAL A 364 25.64 6.82 -31.02
C VAL A 364 25.67 8.35 -30.92
N LEU A 365 26.02 8.92 -29.75
CA LEU A 365 26.33 10.34 -29.64
C LEU A 365 27.61 10.65 -30.43
N GLU A 366 27.47 10.88 -31.73
CA GLU A 366 28.58 11.18 -32.65
C GLU A 366 29.01 12.64 -32.47
N GLN A 367 30.32 12.87 -32.41
CA GLN A 367 30.86 14.23 -32.39
C GLN A 367 30.69 14.84 -33.78
N GLU A 368 29.87 15.89 -33.88
CA GLU A 368 30.18 16.96 -34.84
C GLU A 368 31.50 17.60 -34.36
N ALA A 369 32.60 17.14 -34.93
CA ALA A 369 33.86 17.87 -34.87
C ALA A 369 33.66 19.18 -35.65
N PRO A 370 34.05 20.35 -35.11
CA PRO A 370 33.96 21.59 -35.87
C PRO A 370 34.84 21.49 -37.12
N ASP A 371 34.29 21.89 -38.25
CA ASP A 371 35.00 21.88 -39.53
C ASP A 371 36.26 22.75 -39.44
N PHE A 372 37.34 22.29 -40.10
CA PHE A 372 38.68 22.87 -40.02
C PHE A 372 38.75 24.34 -40.50
N GLY A 373 37.71 24.82 -41.21
CA GLY A 373 37.55 26.23 -41.61
C GLY A 373 37.06 27.18 -40.51
N GLU A 374 36.26 26.71 -39.53
CA GLU A 374 35.66 27.59 -38.52
C GLU A 374 36.66 28.04 -37.44
N ALA A 375 37.72 27.24 -37.23
CA ALA A 375 38.80 27.55 -36.28
C ALA A 375 39.74 28.70 -36.72
N PHE A 376 39.68 29.14 -37.99
CA PHE A 376 40.62 30.13 -38.55
C PHE A 376 39.97 31.35 -39.25
N GLY A 377 38.68 31.60 -39.01
CA GLY A 377 38.10 32.95 -39.07
C GLY A 377 38.19 33.72 -40.39
N VAL A 378 37.74 33.14 -41.51
CA VAL A 378 37.69 33.82 -42.82
C VAL A 378 36.26 34.26 -43.20
N HIS A 379 35.99 35.55 -43.02
CA HIS A 379 34.94 36.43 -43.58
C HIS A 379 33.52 35.91 -43.95
N ASN A 380 32.56 36.40 -43.16
CA ASN A 380 31.56 37.44 -43.52
C ASN A 380 30.99 37.56 -44.98
N ALA A 381 29.67 37.80 -45.01
CA ALA A 381 28.86 38.49 -46.05
C ALA A 381 28.22 37.68 -47.21
N SER A 382 26.88 37.76 -47.26
CA SER A 382 26.00 37.76 -48.44
C SER A 382 25.86 36.50 -49.31
N GLY A 383 24.60 36.07 -49.55
CA GLY A 383 24.24 35.30 -50.75
C GLY A 383 23.07 34.31 -50.61
N ASN A 384 21.99 34.55 -51.35
CA ASN A 384 21.02 33.50 -51.72
C ASN A 384 21.71 32.43 -52.58
N LEU A 385 21.26 31.17 -52.53
CA LEU A 385 21.03 30.36 -53.74
C LEU A 385 20.18 29.10 -53.49
N ARG A 386 19.46 28.67 -54.54
CA ARG A 386 18.57 27.50 -54.61
C ARG A 386 19.21 26.39 -55.47
N THR A 387 18.97 25.13 -55.12
CA THR A 387 18.81 23.94 -56.01
C THR A 387 18.24 22.81 -55.11
N ARG A 388 17.27 21.93 -55.44
CA ARG A 388 16.58 21.44 -56.66
C ARG A 388 17.22 20.29 -57.45
N GLY A 389 17.02 19.06 -56.95
CA GLY A 389 16.60 17.88 -57.74
C GLY A 389 17.67 17.06 -58.49
N GLY A 390 17.49 15.72 -58.49
CA GLY A 390 18.27 14.75 -59.28
C GLY A 390 17.95 13.31 -58.87
N SER A 391 17.92 12.35 -59.80
CA SER A 391 17.32 11.02 -59.60
C SER A 391 17.93 9.89 -60.45
N VAL A 392 17.57 8.63 -60.09
CA VAL A 392 17.65 7.37 -60.87
C VAL A 392 19.01 6.66 -61.02
N ALA A 393 19.03 5.36 -60.65
CA ALA A 393 19.63 4.26 -61.43
C ALA A 393 19.13 2.88 -60.90
N ASN A 394 18.74 1.97 -61.81
CA ASN A 394 18.31 0.59 -61.55
C ASN A 394 19.31 -0.43 -62.13
N ALA A 395 19.46 -1.61 -61.51
CA ALA A 395 19.83 -2.91 -62.10
C ALA A 395 19.86 -3.98 -60.97
N ALA A 396 19.60 -5.28 -61.17
CA ALA A 396 18.79 -6.03 -62.14
C ALA A 396 18.50 -7.44 -61.53
N ASP A 397 17.40 -8.08 -61.92
CA ASP A 397 16.91 -9.43 -61.50
C ASP A 397 17.73 -10.59 -62.18
N PRO A 398 17.51 -11.93 -62.00
CA PRO A 398 16.21 -12.60 -61.73
C PRO A 398 16.14 -13.91 -60.90
N GLU A 399 14.88 -14.29 -60.63
CA GLU A 399 14.28 -15.66 -60.65
C GLU A 399 14.46 -16.68 -59.50
N ALA A 400 13.33 -16.99 -58.84
CA ALA A 400 12.69 -18.33 -58.93
C ALA A 400 11.19 -18.33 -58.55
N MET A 401 10.33 -18.44 -59.59
CA MET A 401 8.95 -19.00 -59.64
C MET A 401 7.77 -18.42 -58.78
N ARG A 402 6.57 -18.55 -59.37
CA ARG A 402 5.27 -17.97 -58.97
C ARG A 402 4.09 -18.98 -59.20
N PRO A 403 2.85 -18.69 -58.74
CA PRO A 403 1.82 -19.70 -58.47
C PRO A 403 0.77 -19.89 -59.59
N PHE A 404 -0.19 -20.81 -59.41
CA PHE A 404 -1.43 -20.90 -60.20
C PHE A 404 -2.69 -21.27 -59.38
N PHE A 405 -3.88 -21.02 -59.96
CA PHE A 405 -5.22 -20.98 -59.36
C PHE A 405 -6.22 -21.95 -60.06
N VAL A 406 -7.46 -22.05 -59.51
CA VAL A 406 -8.79 -22.36 -60.16
C VAL A 406 -9.44 -23.76 -59.90
N ASN A 407 -10.76 -23.73 -59.63
CA ASN A 407 -11.75 -24.82 -59.35
C ASN A 407 -12.46 -25.32 -60.66
N PRO A 408 -13.68 -25.95 -60.64
CA PRO A 408 -14.24 -27.17 -60.01
C PRO A 408 -14.48 -28.24 -61.14
N PRO A 409 -15.67 -28.89 -61.41
CA PRO A 409 -16.80 -29.42 -60.61
C PRO A 409 -17.23 -30.89 -60.92
N ASN A 410 -18.07 -31.51 -60.06
CA ASN A 410 -19.38 -32.15 -60.39
C ASN A 410 -19.93 -33.08 -59.27
N ALA A 411 -21.27 -33.06 -59.12
CA ALA A 411 -22.08 -34.03 -58.36
C ALA A 411 -23.02 -34.81 -59.32
N PRO A 412 -23.67 -35.90 -58.90
CA PRO A 412 -25.08 -35.83 -58.43
C PRO A 412 -25.39 -36.85 -57.30
N GLY A 413 -26.55 -36.91 -56.62
CA GLY A 413 -27.82 -36.16 -56.58
C GLY A 413 -28.67 -36.69 -55.39
N SER A 414 -29.43 -35.88 -54.64
CA SER A 414 -30.86 -35.48 -54.87
C SER A 414 -31.88 -36.50 -54.26
N PHE A 415 -33.12 -36.21 -53.82
CA PHE A 415 -34.08 -35.07 -53.80
C PHE A 415 -34.67 -34.90 -52.36
N ASN A 416 -34.98 -33.69 -51.82
CA ASN A 416 -36.23 -32.87 -51.92
C ASN A 416 -37.47 -33.52 -51.20
N THR A 417 -38.42 -32.88 -50.50
CA THR A 417 -39.16 -31.59 -50.60
C THR A 417 -39.77 -31.21 -49.21
N SER A 418 -39.62 -29.99 -48.65
CA SER A 418 -40.38 -28.72 -48.83
C SER A 418 -41.69 -28.52 -48.01
N GLY A 419 -41.82 -27.37 -47.34
CA GLY A 419 -43.07 -26.83 -46.72
C GLY A 419 -43.04 -26.72 -45.19
N ALA A 420 -43.61 -25.69 -44.52
CA ALA A 420 -44.25 -24.46 -44.98
C ALA A 420 -44.21 -23.33 -43.91
N ARG A 421 -44.87 -22.20 -44.19
CA ARG A 421 -44.70 -20.87 -43.58
C ARG A 421 -45.62 -20.60 -42.35
N HIS A 422 -45.12 -19.84 -41.36
CA HIS A 422 -45.82 -18.86 -40.48
C HIS A 422 -46.82 -19.25 -39.35
N VAL A 423 -46.57 -18.61 -38.19
CA VAL A 423 -47.51 -17.94 -37.24
C VAL A 423 -48.48 -18.78 -36.39
N ARG A 424 -48.14 -18.93 -35.08
CA ARG A 424 -48.96 -18.44 -33.94
C ARG A 424 -48.32 -18.70 -32.56
N THR A 425 -48.47 -17.76 -31.62
CA THR A 425 -48.82 -18.07 -30.22
C THR A 425 -50.32 -18.37 -30.15
N PRO A 426 -50.79 -19.24 -29.25
CA PRO A 426 -51.31 -18.71 -27.99
C PRO A 426 -51.02 -19.62 -26.77
N GLU A 427 -51.60 -19.24 -25.64
CA GLU A 427 -51.50 -19.91 -24.34
C GLU A 427 -51.76 -21.43 -24.39
N SER A 428 -51.12 -22.15 -23.46
CA SER A 428 -51.76 -23.28 -22.80
C SER A 428 -51.54 -23.13 -21.29
N GLU A 429 -52.64 -23.00 -20.56
CA GLU A 429 -52.65 -22.85 -19.11
C GLU A 429 -52.23 -24.17 -18.45
N GLY A 430 -51.19 -24.12 -17.62
CA GLY A 430 -50.97 -25.16 -16.61
C GLY A 430 -52.00 -24.97 -15.49
N SER A 431 -52.79 -26.01 -15.21
CA SER A 431 -53.86 -25.99 -14.20
C SER A 431 -53.39 -25.41 -12.86
N THR A 432 -54.14 -24.43 -12.33
CA THR A 432 -53.90 -23.79 -11.02
C THR A 432 -54.58 -24.52 -9.86
N VAL A 433 -55.07 -25.74 -10.08
CA VAL A 433 -55.79 -26.54 -9.09
C VAL A 433 -54.82 -27.38 -8.26
N CYS A 434 -54.73 -27.10 -6.97
CA CYS A 434 -54.07 -27.95 -5.98
C CYS A 434 -55.07 -28.98 -5.44
N ASP A 435 -54.62 -30.21 -5.18
CA ASP A 435 -55.42 -31.20 -4.46
C ASP A 435 -55.60 -30.80 -2.98
N SER A 436 -56.76 -31.13 -2.42
CA SER A 436 -57.06 -30.89 -0.99
C SER A 436 -56.08 -31.69 -0.10
N PRO A 437 -55.49 -31.10 0.97
CA PRO A 437 -55.88 -29.85 1.64
C PRO A 437 -55.03 -28.61 1.28
N PHE A 438 -54.37 -28.59 0.11
CA PHE A 438 -53.43 -27.52 -0.24
C PHE A 438 -54.11 -26.39 -1.06
N VAL A 439 -53.66 -25.14 -0.86
CA VAL A 439 -54.17 -23.95 -1.54
C VAL A 439 -53.07 -23.30 -2.37
N CYS A 440 -53.35 -23.00 -3.64
CA CYS A 440 -52.40 -22.38 -4.55
C CYS A 440 -52.09 -20.94 -4.12
N THR A 441 -50.85 -20.69 -3.71
CA THR A 441 -50.36 -19.40 -3.22
C THR A 441 -49.32 -18.86 -4.20
N LYS A 442 -49.54 -17.65 -4.73
CA LYS A 442 -48.57 -16.95 -5.57
C LYS A 442 -47.44 -16.40 -4.70
N ILE A 443 -46.20 -16.80 -4.97
CA ILE A 443 -45.01 -16.32 -4.25
C ILE A 443 -44.39 -15.11 -4.96
N ASN A 444 -44.34 -15.14 -6.29
CA ASN A 444 -43.93 -14.02 -7.13
C ASN A 444 -44.55 -14.15 -8.54
N ASP A 445 -44.21 -13.24 -9.45
CA ASP A 445 -44.79 -13.19 -10.82
C ASP A 445 -44.46 -14.39 -11.71
N TYR A 446 -43.54 -15.27 -11.29
CA TYR A 446 -43.10 -16.45 -12.04
C TYR A 446 -43.23 -17.77 -11.25
N TYR A 447 -43.77 -17.75 -10.02
CA TYR A 447 -43.83 -18.93 -9.15
C TYR A 447 -45.09 -18.99 -8.26
N TYR A 448 -45.72 -20.17 -8.26
CA TYR A 448 -46.91 -20.53 -7.49
C TYR A 448 -46.65 -21.84 -6.74
N GLN A 449 -47.15 -21.96 -5.51
CA GLN A 449 -46.96 -23.15 -4.68
C GLN A 449 -48.23 -23.53 -3.92
N CYS A 450 -48.55 -24.82 -3.88
CA CYS A 450 -49.63 -25.37 -3.08
C CYS A 450 -49.21 -25.45 -1.59
N LEU A 451 -49.83 -24.66 -0.71
CA LEU A 451 -49.50 -24.59 0.73
C LEU A 451 -50.70 -24.98 1.60
N THR A 452 -50.43 -25.59 2.77
CA THR A 452 -51.48 -25.91 3.76
C THR A 452 -51.94 -24.63 4.48
N GLY A 453 -53.19 -24.22 4.28
CA GLY A 453 -53.68 -22.95 4.84
C GLY A 453 -54.00 -23.02 6.33
N THR A 454 -53.26 -22.29 7.18
CA THR A 454 -53.73 -21.88 8.52
C THR A 454 -53.14 -20.54 8.98
N ALA A 455 -54.04 -19.64 9.40
CA ALA A 455 -53.94 -18.43 10.23
C ALA A 455 -52.58 -17.70 10.47
N ALA A 456 -52.59 -16.39 10.23
CA ALA A 456 -51.56 -15.43 10.61
C ALA A 456 -51.61 -14.98 12.09
N PRO A 457 -50.52 -14.44 12.66
CA PRO A 457 -50.55 -13.63 13.87
C PRO A 457 -50.50 -12.11 13.58
N THR A 458 -50.99 -11.33 14.54
CA THR A 458 -51.38 -9.91 14.43
C THR A 458 -50.24 -8.92 14.74
N THR A 459 -50.41 -7.68 14.31
CA THR A 459 -49.54 -6.55 14.65
C THR A 459 -49.69 -6.08 16.10
N THR A 460 -48.62 -5.52 16.68
CA THR A 460 -48.70 -4.48 17.73
C THR A 460 -47.36 -3.72 17.82
N ALA A 461 -47.42 -2.43 18.13
CA ALA A 461 -46.25 -1.55 18.26
C ALA A 461 -46.21 -0.93 19.67
N GLY A 462 -45.01 -0.72 20.23
CA GLY A 462 -44.84 -0.10 21.55
C GLY A 462 -43.37 0.00 22.01
N ASN A 463 -42.83 1.22 22.00
CA ASN A 463 -41.52 1.64 22.53
C ASN A 463 -41.51 1.72 24.08
N PRO A 464 -40.39 2.03 24.78
CA PRO A 464 -38.96 1.89 24.43
C PRO A 464 -38.07 1.30 25.58
N THR A 465 -36.77 1.19 25.29
CA THR A 465 -35.61 0.92 26.16
C THR A 465 -35.70 1.15 27.69
N THR A 466 -35.33 0.12 28.46
CA THR A 466 -34.55 0.22 29.72
C THR A 466 -33.70 -1.05 29.93
N THR A 467 -32.62 -1.20 29.17
CA THR A 467 -31.62 -2.26 29.40
C THR A 467 -30.41 -1.72 30.14
N THR A 468 -30.50 -1.68 31.47
CA THR A 468 -29.33 -1.75 32.35
C THR A 468 -28.52 -3.00 31.95
N PRO A 469 -27.21 -2.89 31.65
CA PRO A 469 -26.41 -4.07 31.35
C PRO A 469 -26.42 -5.03 32.54
N ALA A 470 -26.83 -6.28 32.29
CA ALA A 470 -26.76 -7.33 33.30
C ALA A 470 -25.29 -7.57 33.68
N GLY A 471 -25.00 -7.60 34.98
CA GLY A 471 -23.64 -7.84 35.46
C GLY A 471 -23.17 -9.26 35.14
N SER A 472 -22.24 -9.42 34.19
CA SER A 472 -21.46 -10.63 34.05
C SER A 472 -20.24 -10.56 34.97
N THR A 473 -20.24 -11.34 36.04
CA THR A 473 -19.10 -11.47 36.96
C THR A 473 -17.94 -12.23 36.29
N GLY A 474 -17.09 -11.49 35.58
CA GLY A 474 -15.88 -11.97 34.92
C GLY A 474 -15.67 -11.29 33.56
N GLY A 475 -14.56 -10.57 33.40
CA GLY A 475 -14.19 -9.93 32.13
C GLY A 475 -13.82 -10.93 31.03
N LEU A 476 -13.43 -10.42 29.85
CA LEU A 476 -13.29 -11.20 28.60
C LEU A 476 -12.49 -12.52 28.75
N ASP A 477 -11.36 -12.49 29.45
CA ASP A 477 -10.51 -13.65 29.74
C ASP A 477 -11.20 -14.74 30.55
N ALA A 478 -12.03 -14.37 31.54
CA ALA A 478 -12.79 -15.34 32.33
C ALA A 478 -13.84 -16.06 31.47
N LEU A 479 -14.50 -15.33 30.57
CA LEU A 479 -15.48 -15.89 29.63
C LEU A 479 -14.84 -16.86 28.63
N ILE A 480 -13.65 -16.52 28.12
CA ILE A 480 -12.89 -17.35 27.17
C ILE A 480 -12.31 -18.60 27.86
N LYS A 481 -11.82 -18.48 29.09
CA LYS A 481 -11.40 -19.62 29.93
C LYS A 481 -12.55 -20.56 30.28
N ALA A 482 -13.74 -20.03 30.53
CA ALA A 482 -14.95 -20.84 30.73
C ALA A 482 -15.38 -21.64 29.48
N LYS A 483 -14.81 -21.33 28.30
CA LYS A 483 -14.95 -22.11 27.05
C LYS A 483 -13.73 -23.01 26.77
N GLY A 484 -12.88 -23.27 27.77
CA GLY A 484 -11.76 -24.20 27.67
C GLY A 484 -10.51 -23.66 26.95
N LYS A 485 -10.48 -22.38 26.56
CA LYS A 485 -9.31 -21.75 25.94
C LYS A 485 -8.36 -21.18 27.00
N LYS A 486 -7.09 -20.96 26.64
CA LYS A 486 -6.02 -20.67 27.62
C LYS A 486 -6.08 -19.26 28.23
N TYR A 487 -6.33 -18.24 27.42
CA TYR A 487 -6.41 -16.83 27.81
C TYR A 487 -7.19 -16.01 26.78
N PHE A 488 -7.63 -14.81 27.18
CA PHE A 488 -7.83 -13.67 26.26
C PHE A 488 -6.81 -12.59 26.63
N GLY A 489 -6.05 -12.09 25.66
CA GLY A 489 -4.82 -11.31 25.89
C GLY A 489 -4.82 -9.94 25.22
N THR A 490 -3.84 -9.12 25.56
CA THR A 490 -3.61 -7.81 24.94
C THR A 490 -2.12 -7.45 24.92
N CYS A 491 -1.70 -6.55 24.04
CA CYS A 491 -0.35 -5.99 24.05
C CYS A 491 -0.26 -4.86 25.08
N ALA A 492 0.93 -4.68 25.65
CA ALA A 492 1.23 -3.54 26.51
C ALA A 492 2.73 -3.23 26.49
N ASP A 493 3.08 -2.06 26.99
CA ASP A 493 4.44 -1.77 27.42
C ASP A 493 4.40 -0.79 28.60
N SER A 494 5.56 -0.43 29.15
CA SER A 494 5.66 0.38 30.38
C SER A 494 4.77 1.64 30.39
N ASN A 495 4.64 2.33 29.25
CA ASN A 495 3.80 3.53 29.12
C ASN A 495 2.30 3.23 29.31
N LEU A 496 1.82 2.11 28.78
CA LEU A 496 0.42 1.68 28.91
C LEU A 496 0.13 1.16 30.31
N LEU A 497 1.07 0.43 30.93
CA LEU A 497 0.94 -0.09 32.30
C LEU A 497 1.01 1.00 33.38
N ASN A 498 1.68 2.11 33.10
CA ASN A 498 1.75 3.29 33.99
C ASN A 498 0.47 4.14 33.93
N ASN A 499 -0.37 4.00 32.89
CA ASN A 499 -1.66 4.65 32.83
C ASN A 499 -2.68 3.86 33.69
N ALA A 500 -3.18 4.49 34.76
CA ALA A 500 -4.08 3.85 35.72
C ALA A 500 -5.38 3.31 35.11
N GLN A 501 -5.93 3.95 34.08
CA GLN A 501 -7.14 3.51 33.39
C GLN A 501 -6.87 2.24 32.57
N ASN A 502 -5.79 2.22 31.79
CA ASN A 502 -5.37 1.04 31.03
C ASN A 502 -5.03 -0.12 31.97
N ALA A 503 -4.27 0.14 33.03
CA ALA A 503 -3.95 -0.85 34.05
C ALA A 503 -5.20 -1.45 34.73
N ALA A 504 -6.27 -0.67 34.93
CA ALA A 504 -7.54 -1.17 35.45
C ALA A 504 -8.26 -2.09 34.45
N ILE A 505 -8.35 -1.69 33.17
CA ILE A 505 -8.95 -2.50 32.10
C ILE A 505 -8.18 -3.83 31.91
N ILE A 506 -6.85 -3.78 31.84
CA ILE A 506 -5.99 -4.97 31.71
C ILE A 506 -6.20 -5.93 32.90
N LYS A 507 -6.40 -5.41 34.12
CA LYS A 507 -6.69 -6.26 35.29
C LYS A 507 -8.06 -6.91 35.20
N ALA A 508 -9.08 -6.19 34.73
CA ALA A 508 -10.46 -6.65 34.66
C ALA A 508 -10.70 -7.67 33.53
N ASP A 509 -10.25 -7.37 32.31
CA ASP A 509 -10.69 -8.08 31.11
C ASP A 509 -9.69 -9.05 30.51
N PHE A 510 -8.38 -8.88 30.76
CA PHE A 510 -7.33 -9.63 30.06
C PHE A 510 -6.56 -10.56 31.00
N GLY A 511 -6.18 -11.75 30.54
CA GLY A 511 -5.44 -12.75 31.31
C GLY A 511 -4.00 -12.95 30.86
N GLN A 512 -3.58 -12.28 29.77
CA GLN A 512 -2.28 -12.42 29.15
C GLN A 512 -1.76 -11.08 28.64
N LEU A 513 -0.44 -10.86 28.76
CA LEU A 513 0.26 -9.68 28.22
C LEU A 513 1.39 -10.05 27.25
N THR A 514 1.50 -9.29 26.16
CA THR A 514 2.60 -9.33 25.18
C THR A 514 3.34 -7.99 25.22
N PRO A 515 4.68 -7.94 25.27
CA PRO A 515 5.43 -6.69 25.12
C PRO A 515 5.30 -6.15 23.69
N GLU A 516 4.87 -4.90 23.56
CA GLU A 516 4.73 -4.25 22.25
C GLU A 516 6.10 -4.00 21.58
N ASN A 517 7.09 -3.58 22.36
CA ASN A 517 8.43 -3.25 21.85
C ASN A 517 9.58 -3.70 22.77
N SER A 518 9.41 -3.69 24.09
CA SER A 518 10.54 -3.79 25.04
C SER A 518 11.29 -5.13 25.06
N ALA A 519 10.80 -6.17 24.38
CA ALA A 519 11.47 -7.46 24.22
C ALA A 519 12.00 -7.73 22.79
N LYS A 520 11.90 -6.77 21.86
CA LYS A 520 12.50 -6.85 20.52
C LYS A 520 14.02 -6.65 20.58
N TRP A 521 14.76 -7.17 19.60
CA TRP A 521 16.22 -7.31 19.67
C TRP A 521 16.94 -5.96 19.89
N ASP A 522 16.58 -4.90 19.16
CA ASP A 522 17.19 -3.57 19.32
C ASP A 522 17.01 -2.96 20.72
N SER A 523 15.90 -3.29 21.37
CA SER A 523 15.50 -2.75 22.66
C SER A 523 16.12 -3.52 23.82
N ILE A 524 16.26 -4.85 23.67
CA ILE A 524 16.78 -5.76 24.70
C ILE A 524 18.30 -6.05 24.58
N GLU A 525 18.90 -5.96 23.40
CA GLU A 525 20.36 -6.10 23.17
C GLU A 525 20.87 -5.07 22.12
N PRO A 526 20.80 -3.76 22.41
CA PRO A 526 21.18 -2.68 21.48
C PRO A 526 22.65 -2.75 21.00
N SER A 527 23.52 -3.36 21.81
CA SER A 527 24.92 -3.65 21.46
C SER A 527 25.32 -5.02 22.00
N GLN A 528 26.21 -5.72 21.29
CA GLN A 528 26.53 -7.13 21.57
C GLN A 528 26.90 -7.39 23.04
N ASN A 529 26.20 -8.32 23.69
CA ASN A 529 26.28 -8.68 25.11
C ASN A 529 25.91 -7.57 26.12
N ASN A 530 25.39 -6.42 25.67
CA ASN A 530 24.94 -5.33 26.52
C ASN A 530 23.40 -5.31 26.54
N PHE A 531 22.83 -6.05 27.49
CA PHE A 531 21.38 -6.27 27.57
C PHE A 531 20.67 -5.22 28.41
N ASN A 532 19.56 -4.68 27.88
CA ASN A 532 18.67 -3.76 28.57
C ASN A 532 17.33 -4.45 28.90
N PHE A 533 17.21 -4.97 30.12
CA PHE A 533 16.01 -5.68 30.56
C PHE A 533 14.90 -4.77 31.12
N GLY A 534 15.14 -3.47 31.33
CA GLY A 534 14.28 -2.64 32.18
C GLY A 534 12.81 -2.57 31.74
N GLY A 535 12.54 -2.42 30.44
CA GLY A 535 11.17 -2.38 29.91
C GLY A 535 10.46 -3.73 30.04
N PHE A 536 11.11 -4.81 29.61
CA PHE A 536 10.49 -6.13 29.63
C PHE A 536 10.38 -6.73 31.05
N ASP A 537 11.34 -6.46 31.94
CA ASP A 537 11.23 -6.75 33.37
C ASP A 537 9.99 -6.05 33.97
N THR A 538 9.74 -4.79 33.60
CA THR A 538 8.58 -4.03 34.09
C THR A 538 7.27 -4.73 33.70
N LEU A 539 7.12 -5.13 32.44
CA LEU A 539 5.95 -5.87 31.97
C LEU A 539 5.82 -7.25 32.61
N VAL A 540 6.89 -8.04 32.67
CA VAL A 540 6.86 -9.41 33.24
C VAL A 540 6.54 -9.36 34.73
N ASN A 541 7.14 -8.45 35.50
CA ASN A 541 6.87 -8.32 36.93
C ASN A 541 5.43 -7.81 37.17
N TRP A 542 4.93 -6.88 36.35
CA TRP A 542 3.52 -6.45 36.42
C TRP A 542 2.57 -7.60 36.10
N ALA A 543 2.82 -8.37 35.03
CA ALA A 543 1.99 -9.51 34.64
C ALA A 543 1.92 -10.56 35.74
N VAL A 544 3.08 -11.02 36.24
CA VAL A 544 3.18 -12.03 37.31
C VAL A 544 2.49 -11.54 38.60
N SER A 545 2.71 -10.29 39.01
CA SER A 545 2.08 -9.74 40.23
C SER A 545 0.57 -9.56 40.12
N ASN A 546 0.00 -9.54 38.91
CA ASN A 546 -1.45 -9.45 38.67
C ASN A 546 -2.04 -10.77 38.13
N GLY A 547 -1.32 -11.90 38.25
CA GLY A 547 -1.79 -13.23 37.87
C GLY A 547 -2.01 -13.41 36.37
N LYS A 548 -1.34 -12.63 35.53
CA LYS A 548 -1.43 -12.67 34.06
C LYS A 548 -0.27 -13.50 33.50
N VAL A 549 -0.54 -14.32 32.49
CA VAL A 549 0.54 -15.04 31.77
C VAL A 549 1.21 -14.11 30.75
N VAL A 550 2.45 -14.40 30.36
CA VAL A 550 3.20 -13.58 29.40
C VAL A 550 3.46 -14.36 28.11
N ARG A 551 3.28 -13.70 26.96
CA ARG A 551 3.90 -14.12 25.70
C ARG A 551 5.14 -13.25 25.47
N GLY A 552 6.30 -13.87 25.29
CA GLY A 552 7.52 -13.16 24.94
C GLY A 552 7.58 -12.94 23.43
N HIS A 553 7.68 -11.67 23.01
CA HIS A 553 7.68 -11.26 21.61
C HIS A 553 8.82 -10.25 21.38
N THR A 554 9.88 -10.58 20.65
CA THR A 554 10.21 -11.84 19.97
C THR A 554 11.73 -12.02 19.90
N PHE A 555 12.20 -13.27 19.87
CA PHE A 555 13.64 -13.58 19.88
C PHE A 555 14.36 -13.26 18.55
N VAL A 556 13.74 -13.55 17.41
CA VAL A 556 14.38 -13.41 16.08
C VAL A 556 13.41 -12.79 15.10
N TRP A 557 13.63 -11.52 14.77
CA TRP A 557 12.85 -10.77 13.81
C TRP A 557 13.74 -9.93 12.90
N HIS A 558 13.31 -9.72 11.66
CA HIS A 558 14.08 -8.99 10.65
C HIS A 558 13.98 -7.46 10.82
N SER A 559 12.92 -6.98 11.50
CA SER A 559 12.72 -5.58 11.88
C SER A 559 13.15 -5.35 13.32
N GLN A 560 13.33 -4.07 13.71
CA GLN A 560 13.83 -3.66 15.04
C GLN A 560 15.06 -4.48 15.49
N LEU A 561 16.00 -4.62 14.56
CA LEU A 561 17.22 -5.42 14.68
C LEU A 561 18.46 -4.52 14.76
N PRO A 562 19.38 -4.70 15.73
CA PRO A 562 20.57 -3.89 15.83
C PRO A 562 21.45 -3.97 14.57
N SER A 563 22.05 -2.84 14.19
CA SER A 563 22.99 -2.78 13.06
C SER A 563 24.22 -3.68 13.26
N TRP A 564 24.61 -3.99 14.50
CA TRP A 564 25.72 -4.91 14.77
C TRP A 564 25.37 -6.37 14.41
N VAL A 565 24.09 -6.76 14.45
CA VAL A 565 23.64 -8.10 14.02
C VAL A 565 23.51 -8.14 12.50
N SER A 566 22.88 -7.13 11.88
CA SER A 566 22.63 -7.12 10.43
C SER A 566 23.89 -7.01 9.57
N ASN A 567 25.02 -6.57 10.16
CA ASN A 567 26.34 -6.56 9.51
C ASN A 567 27.11 -7.89 9.61
N ILE A 568 26.60 -8.91 10.32
CA ILE A 568 27.29 -10.22 10.44
C ILE A 568 27.09 -11.01 9.14
N ASN A 569 28.20 -11.42 8.51
CA ASN A 569 28.22 -12.24 7.30
C ASN A 569 28.81 -13.64 7.50
N ASN A 570 29.29 -13.97 8.71
CA ASN A 570 29.83 -15.28 9.06
C ASN A 570 28.77 -16.14 9.76
N SER A 571 28.54 -17.35 9.24
CA SER A 571 27.52 -18.27 9.75
C SER A 571 27.80 -18.79 11.15
N GLY A 572 29.06 -19.08 11.50
CA GLY A 572 29.46 -19.49 12.86
C GLY A 572 29.23 -18.37 13.87
N THR A 573 29.61 -17.13 13.53
CA THR A 573 29.36 -15.95 14.36
C THR A 573 27.87 -15.70 14.55
N LEU A 574 27.07 -15.69 13.47
CA LEU A 574 25.63 -15.41 13.57
C LEU A 574 24.89 -16.50 14.35
N THR A 575 25.26 -17.77 14.16
CA THR A 575 24.73 -18.90 14.96
C THR A 575 25.00 -18.68 16.45
N SER A 576 26.25 -18.33 16.80
CA SER A 576 26.65 -18.08 18.20
C SER A 576 25.91 -16.88 18.80
N VAL A 577 25.68 -15.82 18.00
CA VAL A 577 24.94 -14.62 18.42
C VAL A 577 23.47 -14.94 18.70
N ILE A 578 22.77 -15.66 17.80
CA ILE A 578 21.39 -16.11 18.01
C ILE A 578 21.29 -16.97 19.27
N GLN A 579 22.19 -17.95 19.42
CA GLN A 579 22.20 -18.84 20.59
C GLN A 579 22.45 -18.09 21.89
N ASN A 580 23.37 -17.13 21.91
CA ASN A 580 23.66 -16.30 23.07
C ASN A 580 22.46 -15.42 23.47
N HIS A 581 21.91 -14.68 22.51
CA HIS A 581 20.75 -13.80 22.71
C HIS A 581 19.58 -14.56 23.35
N ILE A 582 19.18 -15.67 22.72
CA ILE A 582 18.08 -16.52 23.18
C ILE A 582 18.39 -17.17 24.53
N SER A 583 19.62 -17.65 24.74
CA SER A 583 20.04 -18.29 26.00
C SER A 583 20.00 -17.31 27.17
N VAL A 584 20.49 -16.08 27.00
CA VAL A 584 20.53 -15.07 28.07
C VAL A 584 19.10 -14.62 28.45
N ILE A 585 18.30 -14.25 27.45
CA ILE A 585 16.92 -13.76 27.67
C ILE A 585 16.02 -14.90 28.16
N GLY A 586 16.04 -16.05 27.49
CA GLY A 586 15.22 -17.20 27.84
C GLY A 586 15.48 -17.70 29.27
N LYS A 587 16.75 -17.80 29.69
CA LYS A 587 17.09 -18.19 31.07
C LYS A 587 16.68 -17.14 32.11
N ARG A 588 16.75 -15.84 31.78
CA ARG A 588 16.32 -14.76 32.69
C ARG A 588 14.83 -14.87 33.05
N TYR A 589 14.00 -15.21 32.07
CA TYR A 589 12.55 -15.26 32.22
C TYR A 589 11.98 -16.68 32.31
N ALA A 590 12.83 -17.69 32.49
CA ALA A 590 12.43 -19.09 32.57
C ALA A 590 11.36 -19.31 33.66
N GLY A 591 10.28 -20.01 33.32
CA GLY A 591 9.13 -20.25 34.19
C GLY A 591 8.21 -19.04 34.43
N LYS A 592 8.51 -17.84 33.88
CA LYS A 592 7.62 -16.66 33.91
C LYS A 592 6.87 -16.44 32.59
N ILE A 593 7.39 -16.97 31.49
CA ILE A 593 6.82 -16.84 30.15
C ILE A 593 6.01 -18.10 29.81
N TYR A 594 4.77 -17.94 29.36
CA TYR A 594 3.95 -19.06 28.90
C TYR A 594 4.34 -19.51 27.50
N ALA A 595 4.55 -18.55 26.58
CA ALA A 595 4.91 -18.81 25.20
C ALA A 595 5.92 -17.79 24.66
N TRP A 596 6.79 -18.19 23.75
CA TRP A 596 7.74 -17.34 23.04
C TRP A 596 7.48 -17.38 21.54
N ASP A 597 7.36 -16.21 20.91
CA ASP A 597 7.51 -16.08 19.46
C ASP A 597 9.01 -16.14 19.16
N VAL A 598 9.47 -17.33 18.74
CA VAL A 598 10.90 -17.63 18.56
C VAL A 598 11.44 -17.04 17.27
N VAL A 599 10.65 -17.12 16.20
CA VAL A 599 10.93 -16.44 14.93
C VAL A 599 9.65 -15.73 14.46
N ASN A 600 9.81 -14.48 14.00
CA ASN A 600 8.71 -13.64 13.53
C ASN A 600 8.91 -13.28 12.05
N GLU A 601 7.83 -13.33 11.26
CA GLU A 601 7.74 -12.77 9.89
C GLU A 601 8.81 -13.24 8.91
N ILE A 602 9.07 -14.55 8.89
CA ILE A 602 10.16 -15.13 8.10
C ILE A 602 9.80 -15.34 6.62
N PHE A 603 8.53 -15.19 6.25
CA PHE A 603 8.05 -15.33 4.87
C PHE A 603 7.60 -14.00 4.25
N ASN A 604 7.71 -13.92 2.93
CA ASN A 604 7.02 -12.95 2.08
C ASN A 604 5.60 -13.48 1.76
N ASP A 605 4.74 -12.63 1.20
CA ASP A 605 3.35 -12.99 0.89
C ASP A 605 3.20 -14.04 -0.24
N ASP A 606 4.25 -14.24 -1.05
CA ASP A 606 4.34 -15.31 -2.05
C ASP A 606 4.79 -16.67 -1.47
N GLY A 607 5.00 -16.76 -0.16
CA GLY A 607 5.49 -17.96 0.53
C GLY A 607 6.99 -18.22 0.40
N THR A 608 7.76 -17.33 -0.24
CA THR A 608 9.23 -17.41 -0.24
C THR A 608 9.80 -16.87 1.07
N TYR A 609 11.00 -17.31 1.46
CA TYR A 609 11.70 -16.76 2.62
C TYR A 609 12.05 -15.28 2.41
N ARG A 610 11.80 -14.48 3.44
CA ARG A 610 12.17 -13.06 3.47
C ARG A 610 13.67 -12.88 3.50
N SER A 611 14.18 -12.01 2.63
CA SER A 611 15.59 -11.59 2.68
C SER A 611 15.89 -10.89 4.00
N SER A 612 16.75 -11.49 4.80
CA SER A 612 17.16 -11.04 6.13
C SER A 612 18.59 -11.53 6.40
N VAL A 613 19.29 -10.93 7.36
CA VAL A 613 20.65 -11.41 7.71
C VAL A 613 20.63 -12.89 8.10
N PHE A 614 19.59 -13.34 8.80
CA PHE A 614 19.41 -14.72 9.21
C PHE A 614 19.29 -15.67 8.01
N TYR A 615 18.37 -15.39 7.08
CA TYR A 615 18.20 -16.24 5.90
C TYR A 615 19.39 -16.17 4.93
N ASN A 616 19.95 -14.98 4.71
CA ASN A 616 21.04 -14.77 3.76
C ASN A 616 22.36 -15.41 4.20
N VAL A 617 22.56 -15.62 5.51
CA VAL A 617 23.80 -16.19 6.09
C VAL A 617 23.63 -17.66 6.52
N LEU A 618 22.43 -18.09 6.94
CA LEU A 618 22.18 -19.43 7.49
C LEU A 618 21.20 -20.29 6.65
N GLY A 619 20.57 -19.72 5.61
CA GLY A 619 19.43 -20.35 4.93
C GLY A 619 18.26 -20.55 5.89
N SER A 620 17.45 -21.59 5.70
CA SER A 620 16.36 -21.93 6.63
C SER A 620 16.84 -22.46 8.00
N ASN A 621 18.15 -22.72 8.18
CA ASN A 621 18.66 -23.36 9.39
C ASN A 621 18.54 -22.49 10.65
N PHE A 622 18.44 -21.16 10.53
CA PHE A 622 18.30 -20.26 11.68
C PHE A 622 17.05 -20.59 12.51
N VAL A 623 15.99 -21.11 11.89
CA VAL A 623 14.77 -21.57 12.57
C VAL A 623 15.13 -22.69 13.53
N SER A 624 15.73 -23.78 13.04
CA SER A 624 16.11 -24.92 13.89
C SER A 624 17.12 -24.54 15.00
N ILE A 625 18.04 -23.60 14.71
CA ILE A 625 19.01 -23.07 15.66
C ILE A 625 18.28 -22.31 16.79
N ALA A 626 17.37 -21.40 16.44
CA ALA A 626 16.65 -20.56 17.39
C ALA A 626 15.73 -21.38 18.29
N PHE A 627 14.94 -22.30 17.73
CA PHE A 627 14.03 -23.15 18.50
C PHE A 627 14.77 -24.11 19.44
N LYS A 628 15.90 -24.69 19.00
CA LYS A 628 16.73 -25.55 19.88
C LYS A 628 17.39 -24.74 21.00
N ALA A 629 17.84 -23.52 20.73
CA ALA A 629 18.34 -22.61 21.76
C ALA A 629 17.25 -22.20 22.76
N ALA A 630 16.03 -21.90 22.30
CA ALA A 630 14.91 -21.50 23.15
C ALA A 630 14.47 -22.64 24.08
N ARG A 631 14.31 -23.87 23.55
CA ARG A 631 13.99 -25.06 24.36
C ARG A 631 15.06 -25.38 25.41
N ALA A 632 16.33 -25.13 25.08
CA ALA A 632 17.44 -25.30 26.02
C ALA A 632 17.54 -24.18 27.07
N ALA A 633 16.91 -23.03 26.83
CA ALA A 633 16.87 -21.90 27.76
C ALA A 633 15.70 -21.99 28.76
N ASP A 634 14.51 -22.36 28.29
CA ASP A 634 13.36 -22.74 29.12
C ASP A 634 12.62 -23.96 28.52
N PRO A 635 12.73 -25.16 29.14
CA PRO A 635 12.01 -26.34 28.68
C PRO A 635 10.48 -26.22 28.74
N ASN A 636 9.93 -25.37 29.61
CA ASN A 636 8.49 -25.30 29.92
C ASN A 636 7.72 -24.31 29.04
N ALA A 637 8.41 -23.32 28.46
CA ALA A 637 7.77 -22.32 27.60
C ALA A 637 7.30 -22.96 26.28
N LYS A 638 6.13 -22.57 25.80
CA LYS A 638 5.62 -22.95 24.48
C LYS A 638 6.33 -22.16 23.38
N LEU A 639 6.84 -22.84 22.35
CA LEU A 639 7.66 -22.22 21.30
C LEU A 639 6.88 -22.06 20.00
N TYR A 640 6.67 -20.82 19.57
CA TYR A 640 5.86 -20.44 18.41
C TYR A 640 6.70 -19.87 17.26
N ILE A 641 6.26 -20.13 16.03
CA ILE A 641 6.53 -19.29 14.86
C ILE A 641 5.35 -18.32 14.71
N ASN A 642 5.61 -17.04 14.44
CA ASN A 642 4.56 -16.01 14.31
C ASN A 642 4.69 -15.28 12.97
N ASP A 643 3.57 -15.02 12.29
CA ASP A 643 3.55 -14.29 11.01
C ASP A 643 2.19 -13.62 10.74
N TYR A 644 2.17 -12.61 9.88
CA TYR A 644 0.97 -11.92 9.40
C TYR A 644 0.46 -12.50 8.07
N ASN A 645 -0.69 -12.04 7.59
CA ASN A 645 -1.30 -12.51 6.34
C ASN A 645 -1.47 -14.04 6.31
N LEU A 646 -1.89 -14.65 7.43
CA LEU A 646 -2.21 -16.08 7.48
C LEU A 646 -3.73 -16.34 7.48
N ASP A 647 -4.53 -15.30 7.32
CA ASP A 647 -5.96 -15.25 7.65
C ASP A 647 -6.89 -15.34 6.41
N ASN A 648 -6.32 -15.52 5.21
CA ASN A 648 -7.06 -15.70 3.96
C ASN A 648 -6.46 -16.78 3.04
N LEU A 649 -7.25 -17.81 2.68
CA LEU A 649 -6.82 -18.87 1.72
C LEU A 649 -7.00 -18.50 0.23
N GLY A 650 -7.45 -17.31 -0.11
CA GLY A 650 -7.51 -16.85 -1.50
C GLY A 650 -6.16 -16.34 -1.98
N TRP A 651 -5.76 -15.17 -1.49
CA TRP A 651 -4.53 -14.50 -1.92
C TRP A 651 -3.30 -14.87 -1.06
N ALA A 652 -3.48 -15.26 0.20
CA ALA A 652 -2.39 -15.58 1.12
C ALA A 652 -2.08 -17.08 1.23
N ALA A 653 -2.78 -17.94 0.46
CA ALA A 653 -2.53 -19.38 0.43
C ALA A 653 -1.05 -19.78 0.23
N PRO A 654 -0.24 -19.12 -0.63
CA PRO A 654 1.18 -19.44 -0.75
C PRO A 654 1.93 -19.31 0.59
N LYS A 655 1.69 -18.23 1.35
CA LYS A 655 2.29 -17.98 2.66
C LYS A 655 1.79 -18.95 3.72
N VAL A 656 0.48 -19.16 3.81
CA VAL A 656 -0.15 -20.13 4.74
C VAL A 656 0.43 -21.53 4.52
N ASN A 657 0.52 -21.97 3.27
CA ASN A 657 1.08 -23.28 2.93
C ASN A 657 2.58 -23.37 3.22
N ALA A 658 3.35 -22.29 3.00
CA ALA A 658 4.76 -22.25 3.35
C ALA A 658 5.01 -22.40 4.87
N VAL A 659 4.21 -21.72 5.71
CA VAL A 659 4.26 -21.86 7.18
C VAL A 659 3.91 -23.29 7.61
N VAL A 660 2.79 -23.85 7.15
CA VAL A 660 2.36 -25.22 7.49
C VAL A 660 3.43 -26.25 7.08
N ASN A 661 3.97 -26.15 5.86
CA ASN A 661 4.98 -27.08 5.36
C ASN A 661 6.32 -26.94 6.09
N LEU A 662 6.71 -25.72 6.46
CA LEU A 662 7.90 -25.50 7.29
C LEU A 662 7.73 -26.15 8.67
N VAL A 663 6.60 -25.92 9.35
CA VAL A 663 6.39 -26.49 10.68
C VAL A 663 6.37 -28.01 10.63
N LYS A 664 5.61 -28.62 9.70
CA LYS A 664 5.60 -30.09 9.51
C LYS A 664 7.01 -30.65 9.31
N SER A 665 7.81 -30.05 8.41
CA SER A 665 9.17 -30.54 8.12
C SER A 665 10.15 -30.33 9.29
N GLN A 666 10.03 -29.23 10.03
CA GLN A 666 10.88 -28.94 11.19
C GLN A 666 10.54 -29.83 12.40
N VAL A 667 9.25 -30.04 12.68
CA VAL A 667 8.80 -30.97 13.73
C VAL A 667 9.23 -32.41 13.40
N ALA A 668 9.05 -32.85 12.15
CA ALA A 668 9.56 -34.15 11.70
C ALA A 668 11.09 -34.28 11.79
N ALA A 669 11.84 -33.18 11.67
CA ALA A 669 13.29 -33.12 11.86
C ALA A 669 13.73 -32.94 13.33
N GLY A 670 12.81 -33.00 14.30
CA GLY A 670 13.10 -32.87 15.73
C GLY A 670 13.41 -31.46 16.20
N THR A 671 12.98 -30.42 15.46
CA THR A 671 12.98 -29.04 15.94
C THR A 671 11.77 -28.82 16.84
N PRO A 672 11.94 -28.28 18.07
CA PRO A 672 10.88 -28.26 19.09
C PRO A 672 9.90 -27.09 18.89
N ILE A 673 9.12 -27.11 17.82
CA ILE A 673 8.03 -26.14 17.56
C ILE A 673 6.75 -26.66 18.23
N ASP A 674 6.14 -25.87 19.12
CA ASP A 674 4.88 -26.23 19.78
C ASP A 674 3.64 -25.60 19.12
N GLY A 675 3.82 -24.54 18.32
CA GLY A 675 2.68 -23.85 17.71
C GLY A 675 2.98 -22.83 16.60
N ILE A 676 1.89 -22.37 15.98
CA ILE A 676 1.84 -21.28 14.99
C ILE A 676 1.00 -20.13 15.56
N GLY A 677 1.55 -18.92 15.53
CA GLY A 677 0.87 -17.67 15.77
C GLY A 677 0.45 -17.04 14.44
N THR A 678 -0.82 -16.70 14.30
CA THR A 678 -1.28 -15.74 13.28
C THR A 678 -1.52 -14.39 13.93
N GLN A 679 -0.95 -13.33 13.37
CA GLN A 679 -1.14 -11.97 13.88
C GLN A 679 -2.62 -11.54 13.75
N THR A 680 -3.27 -11.87 12.63
CA THR A 680 -4.66 -11.50 12.32
C THR A 680 -4.91 -9.98 12.36
N HIS A 681 -4.04 -9.21 11.71
CA HIS A 681 -4.31 -7.80 11.36
C HIS A 681 -5.28 -7.74 10.17
N LEU A 682 -6.53 -7.33 10.39
CA LEU A 682 -7.60 -7.42 9.38
C LEU A 682 -8.10 -6.05 8.92
N SER A 683 -8.37 -5.92 7.61
CA SER A 683 -9.21 -4.82 7.11
C SER A 683 -10.69 -5.08 7.42
N ALA A 684 -11.50 -4.02 7.41
CA ALA A 684 -12.94 -4.11 7.65
C ALA A 684 -13.61 -5.17 6.76
N GLY A 685 -14.40 -6.08 7.35
CA GLY A 685 -15.11 -7.14 6.63
C GLY A 685 -14.26 -8.35 6.19
N GLN A 686 -12.99 -8.47 6.60
CA GLN A 686 -12.12 -9.61 6.24
C GLN A 686 -12.15 -10.79 7.23
N SER A 687 -12.96 -10.75 8.30
CA SER A 687 -13.02 -11.81 9.32
C SER A 687 -13.59 -13.15 8.86
N SER A 688 -14.28 -13.19 7.71
CA SER A 688 -15.03 -14.36 7.27
C SER A 688 -14.17 -15.57 6.90
N THR A 689 -12.88 -15.36 6.58
CA THR A 689 -11.93 -16.43 6.23
C THR A 689 -11.08 -16.94 7.40
N THR A 690 -11.21 -16.34 8.59
CA THR A 690 -10.37 -16.67 9.75
C THR A 690 -10.58 -18.11 10.25
N GLN A 691 -11.80 -18.68 10.21
CA GLN A 691 -12.01 -20.07 10.65
C GLN A 691 -11.26 -21.07 9.77
N VAL A 692 -11.51 -21.02 8.45
CA VAL A 692 -10.91 -21.96 7.47
C VAL A 692 -9.37 -21.84 7.43
N THR A 693 -8.82 -20.66 7.77
CA THR A 693 -7.37 -20.51 7.89
C THR A 693 -6.80 -21.07 9.18
N LEU A 694 -7.45 -20.85 10.33
CA LEU A 694 -7.03 -21.50 11.59
C LEU A 694 -7.09 -23.03 11.47
N GLU A 695 -8.11 -23.57 10.80
CA GLU A 695 -8.22 -25.01 10.45
C GLU A 695 -7.04 -25.48 9.59
N ARG A 696 -6.69 -24.73 8.53
CA ARG A 696 -5.49 -25.03 7.70
C ARG A 696 -4.19 -24.98 8.51
N LEU A 697 -4.01 -23.98 9.36
CA LEU A 697 -2.83 -23.88 10.23
C LEU A 697 -2.77 -25.07 11.22
N ALA A 698 -3.90 -25.50 11.77
CA ALA A 698 -3.99 -26.63 12.69
C ALA A 698 -3.58 -27.96 12.03
N THR A 699 -3.70 -28.09 10.70
CA THR A 699 -3.18 -29.28 9.97
C THR A 699 -1.67 -29.49 10.15
N ALA A 700 -0.91 -28.49 10.61
CA ALA A 700 0.50 -28.64 10.98
C ALA A 700 0.74 -29.58 12.17
N GLY A 701 -0.29 -29.93 12.94
CA GLY A 701 -0.20 -30.83 14.09
C GLY A 701 0.39 -30.18 15.35
N VAL A 702 0.26 -28.85 15.46
CA VAL A 702 0.78 -28.03 16.57
C VAL A 702 -0.29 -27.04 17.07
N ASP A 703 -0.08 -26.41 18.22
CA ASP A 703 -1.03 -25.43 18.77
C ASP A 703 -1.18 -24.21 17.84
N VAL A 704 -2.39 -23.71 17.61
CA VAL A 704 -2.61 -22.46 16.86
C VAL A 704 -3.11 -21.36 17.80
N ALA A 705 -2.56 -20.15 17.68
CA ALA A 705 -2.96 -18.99 18.45
C ALA A 705 -3.13 -17.75 17.56
N ILE A 706 -4.12 -16.92 17.89
CA ILE A 706 -4.19 -15.54 17.39
C ILE A 706 -3.36 -14.67 18.35
N THR A 707 -2.48 -13.83 17.82
CA THR A 707 -1.41 -13.19 18.62
C THR A 707 -1.47 -11.67 18.68
N GLU A 708 -1.91 -10.98 17.62
CA GLU A 708 -1.78 -9.51 17.47
C GLU A 708 -3.07 -8.85 16.90
N LEU A 709 -4.23 -9.50 17.11
CA LEU A 709 -5.52 -9.14 16.49
C LEU A 709 -5.92 -7.66 16.63
N ASP A 710 -6.04 -7.00 15.49
CA ASP A 710 -6.85 -5.80 15.30
C ASP A 710 -7.71 -5.90 14.03
N ILE A 711 -8.76 -5.08 13.98
CA ILE A 711 -9.68 -5.04 12.84
C ILE A 711 -10.02 -3.57 12.54
N ALA A 712 -9.69 -3.11 11.33
CA ALA A 712 -9.98 -1.75 10.90
C ALA A 712 -11.48 -1.43 11.01
N GLY A 713 -11.82 -0.30 11.64
CA GLY A 713 -13.21 0.10 11.94
C GLY A 713 -13.86 -0.63 13.13
N ALA A 714 -13.17 -1.58 13.77
CA ALA A 714 -13.56 -2.25 15.00
C ALA A 714 -14.99 -2.83 15.04
N SER A 715 -15.46 -3.35 13.90
CA SER A 715 -16.78 -3.97 13.75
C SER A 715 -17.02 -5.10 14.76
N ALA A 716 -18.08 -4.97 15.56
CA ALA A 716 -18.47 -5.98 16.55
C ALA A 716 -18.78 -7.34 15.92
N ASN A 717 -19.30 -7.35 14.68
CA ASN A 717 -19.55 -8.58 13.93
C ASN A 717 -18.25 -9.26 13.50
N ASP A 718 -17.23 -8.50 13.08
CA ASP A 718 -15.94 -9.04 12.69
C ASP A 718 -15.20 -9.63 13.90
N TYR A 719 -15.13 -8.91 15.03
CA TYR A 719 -14.57 -9.46 16.27
C TYR A 719 -15.34 -10.69 16.77
N SER A 720 -16.68 -10.68 16.70
CA SER A 720 -17.48 -11.86 17.05
C SER A 720 -17.15 -13.06 16.15
N THR A 721 -16.88 -12.83 14.86
CA THR A 721 -16.54 -13.87 13.89
C THR A 721 -15.17 -14.47 14.18
N VAL A 722 -14.14 -13.63 14.41
CA VAL A 722 -12.79 -14.09 14.78
C VAL A 722 -12.79 -14.88 16.11
N VAL A 723 -13.53 -14.39 17.12
CA VAL A 723 -13.63 -15.10 18.41
C VAL A 723 -14.38 -16.42 18.26
N LYS A 724 -15.47 -16.48 17.48
CA LYS A 724 -16.17 -17.74 17.17
C LYS A 724 -15.28 -18.72 16.40
N ALA A 725 -14.51 -18.23 15.43
CA ALA A 725 -13.54 -19.03 14.68
C ALA A 725 -12.51 -19.68 15.61
N CYS A 726 -11.92 -18.92 16.55
CA CYS A 726 -11.00 -19.47 17.57
C CYS A 726 -11.71 -20.42 18.56
N LEU A 727 -13.00 -20.21 18.83
CA LEU A 727 -13.80 -21.09 19.70
C LEU A 727 -14.16 -22.44 19.04
N ALA A 728 -14.31 -22.49 17.71
CA ALA A 728 -14.52 -23.72 16.97
C ALA A 728 -13.39 -24.75 17.21
N ASP A 729 -13.73 -26.03 17.04
CA ASP A 729 -12.74 -27.11 17.08
C ASP A 729 -12.01 -27.16 15.73
N GLN A 730 -10.71 -26.87 15.76
CA GLN A 730 -9.87 -26.74 14.55
C GLN A 730 -9.52 -28.09 13.91
N LEU A 731 -9.86 -29.20 14.58
CA LEU A 731 -9.54 -30.57 14.15
C LEU A 731 -10.77 -31.47 14.00
N SER A 732 -11.99 -30.93 14.16
CA SER A 732 -13.23 -31.73 13.99
C SER A 732 -13.63 -32.01 12.54
N GLY A 733 -12.87 -31.50 11.56
CA GLY A 733 -13.06 -31.76 10.13
C GLY A 733 -11.73 -32.11 9.45
N GLU A 734 -11.74 -33.11 8.58
CA GLU A 734 -10.58 -33.48 7.75
C GLU A 734 -10.36 -32.35 6.72
N TYR A 735 -9.38 -31.46 6.93
CA TYR A 735 -9.04 -30.43 5.94
C TYR A 735 -8.60 -31.11 4.65
N VAL A 736 -9.46 -31.07 3.63
CA VAL A 736 -9.15 -31.49 2.27
C VAL A 736 -8.49 -30.32 1.56
N GLU A 737 -7.29 -30.54 1.02
CA GLU A 737 -6.55 -29.53 0.27
C GLU A 737 -7.31 -29.18 -1.02
N PRO A 738 -7.59 -27.90 -1.31
CA PRO A 738 -8.28 -27.54 -2.54
C PRO A 738 -7.38 -27.83 -3.75
N ASP A 739 -7.89 -28.64 -4.68
CA ASP A 739 -7.30 -28.83 -6.00
C ASP A 739 -7.04 -27.47 -6.68
N ILE A 740 -6.05 -27.39 -7.57
CA ILE A 740 -5.70 -26.13 -8.25
C ILE A 740 -6.79 -25.77 -9.28
N ILE A 741 -7.72 -24.91 -8.89
CA ILE A 741 -8.89 -24.52 -9.70
C ILE A 741 -8.53 -23.38 -10.68
N PRO A 742 -8.85 -23.50 -11.99
CA PRO A 742 -8.65 -22.44 -12.96
C PRO A 742 -9.46 -21.16 -12.68
N PRO A 743 -8.98 -19.96 -13.07
CA PRO A 743 -9.70 -18.70 -12.84
C PRO A 743 -11.11 -18.69 -13.45
N GLY A 744 -12.11 -18.27 -12.66
CA GLY A 744 -13.50 -18.11 -13.10
C GLY A 744 -14.44 -19.30 -12.78
N TRP A 745 -13.97 -20.26 -12.00
CA TRP A 745 -14.75 -21.39 -11.49
C TRP A 745 -15.06 -21.19 -10.00
N GLU A 746 -16.26 -21.56 -9.56
CA GLU A 746 -16.64 -21.45 -8.15
C GLU A 746 -16.14 -22.65 -7.34
N VAL A 747 -15.72 -22.39 -6.10
CA VAL A 747 -15.24 -23.41 -5.15
C VAL A 747 -16.34 -23.65 -4.13
N ASP A 748 -17.04 -24.77 -4.27
CA ASP A 748 -18.14 -25.14 -3.37
C ASP A 748 -17.63 -25.45 -1.96
N ARG A 749 -18.42 -25.10 -0.93
CA ARG A 749 -18.08 -25.29 0.50
C ARG A 749 -18.05 -26.78 0.91
N PHE A 750 -18.68 -27.63 0.11
CA PHE A 750 -18.82 -29.08 0.31
C PHE A 750 -18.25 -29.81 -0.92
N ASP A 751 -18.20 -31.15 -0.93
CA ASP A 751 -17.52 -31.88 -2.02
C ASP A 751 -18.34 -31.93 -3.34
N GLY A 752 -19.43 -31.16 -3.43
CA GLY A 752 -20.12 -30.77 -4.65
C GLY A 752 -21.07 -29.59 -4.42
N LEU A 753 -21.57 -28.98 -5.51
CA LEU A 753 -22.63 -27.96 -5.45
C LEU A 753 -23.93 -28.53 -4.83
N PHE A 754 -24.25 -29.78 -5.15
CA PHE A 754 -25.28 -30.56 -4.46
C PHE A 754 -24.64 -31.85 -3.96
N ASP A 755 -24.80 -32.12 -2.68
CA ASP A 755 -24.15 -33.19 -1.94
C ASP A 755 -25.22 -33.97 -1.17
N CYS A 756 -25.26 -35.29 -1.33
CA CYS A 756 -26.31 -36.13 -0.78
C CYS A 756 -25.77 -37.55 -0.48
N GLU A 757 -25.63 -37.85 0.81
CA GLU A 757 -25.03 -39.09 1.35
C GLU A 757 -25.96 -39.76 2.39
N ASP A 758 -25.42 -40.63 3.25
CA ASP A 758 -26.04 -41.25 4.42
C ASP A 758 -27.35 -42.03 4.15
N GLY A 759 -27.38 -42.77 3.04
CA GLY A 759 -28.50 -43.64 2.69
C GLY A 759 -29.76 -42.88 2.24
N SER A 760 -29.61 -41.62 1.82
CA SER A 760 -30.71 -40.80 1.28
C SER A 760 -31.40 -41.46 0.08
N ASP A 761 -32.74 -41.51 0.10
CA ASP A 761 -33.54 -42.35 -0.80
C ASP A 761 -34.72 -41.60 -1.43
N ASN A 762 -35.06 -41.95 -2.68
CA ASN A 762 -36.07 -41.31 -3.57
C ASN A 762 -35.87 -39.80 -3.81
N VAL A 763 -34.62 -39.36 -3.98
CA VAL A 763 -34.28 -37.95 -4.22
C VAL A 763 -34.43 -37.61 -5.71
N THR A 764 -35.16 -36.52 -6.03
CA THR A 764 -35.33 -36.06 -7.43
C THR A 764 -34.63 -34.72 -7.67
N PHE A 765 -33.77 -34.66 -8.67
CA PHE A 765 -33.06 -33.46 -9.12
C PHE A 765 -33.49 -33.09 -10.55
N SER A 766 -34.33 -32.05 -10.71
CA SER A 766 -34.90 -31.74 -12.03
C SER A 766 -35.02 -30.26 -12.39
N HIS A 767 -34.91 -29.98 -13.70
CA HIS A 767 -35.09 -28.67 -14.34
C HIS A 767 -34.14 -27.54 -13.88
N ASN A 768 -32.95 -27.89 -13.39
CA ASN A 768 -31.92 -26.93 -12.96
C ASN A 768 -30.97 -26.53 -14.10
N ILE A 769 -30.29 -25.40 -13.95
CA ILE A 769 -29.18 -25.00 -14.82
C ILE A 769 -27.91 -24.84 -13.96
N ILE A 770 -26.89 -25.67 -14.20
CA ILE A 770 -25.61 -25.68 -13.46
C ILE A 770 -24.53 -25.13 -14.39
N LYS A 771 -23.80 -24.08 -13.98
CA LYS A 771 -22.78 -23.43 -14.81
C LYS A 771 -21.46 -23.21 -14.09
N ASN A 772 -20.32 -23.49 -14.73
CA ASN A 772 -18.97 -23.17 -14.24
C ASN A 772 -18.53 -23.89 -12.93
N HIS A 773 -19.11 -25.05 -12.60
CA HIS A 773 -18.78 -25.80 -11.37
C HIS A 773 -17.77 -26.95 -11.61
N HIS A 774 -16.80 -27.08 -10.70
CA HIS A 774 -15.79 -28.13 -10.78
C HIS A 774 -16.33 -29.52 -10.36
N LYS A 775 -17.16 -29.58 -9.30
CA LYS A 775 -17.82 -30.79 -8.79
C LYS A 775 -19.33 -30.52 -8.70
N SER A 776 -20.11 -30.99 -9.68
CA SER A 776 -21.53 -30.61 -9.76
C SER A 776 -22.43 -31.38 -8.79
N LEU A 777 -22.55 -32.70 -8.91
CA LEU A 777 -23.45 -33.52 -8.08
C LEU A 777 -22.69 -34.68 -7.41
N LEU A 778 -22.55 -34.68 -6.08
CA LEU A 778 -22.07 -35.84 -5.31
C LEU A 778 -23.26 -36.64 -4.79
N LEU A 779 -23.43 -37.87 -5.28
CA LEU A 779 -24.54 -38.75 -4.90
C LEU A 779 -24.00 -40.07 -4.30
N GLY A 780 -23.99 -40.15 -2.97
CA GLY A 780 -23.34 -41.20 -2.19
C GLY A 780 -21.84 -40.97 -2.01
N GLY A 781 -21.34 -41.27 -0.83
CA GLY A 781 -20.08 -40.73 -0.34
C GLY A 781 -18.80 -41.48 -0.73
N GLY A 782 -17.82 -41.46 0.16
CA GLY A 782 -16.54 -42.16 -0.02
C GLY A 782 -16.62 -43.66 0.24
N THR A 783 -15.52 -44.37 -0.01
CA THR A 783 -15.41 -45.80 0.36
C THR A 783 -15.42 -46.04 1.87
N LYS A 784 -15.23 -45.01 2.70
CA LYS A 784 -15.42 -45.06 4.15
C LYS A 784 -16.92 -45.03 4.53
N GLU A 785 -17.77 -44.49 3.64
CA GLU A 785 -19.21 -44.29 3.80
C GLU A 785 -20.03 -45.47 3.25
N ALA A 786 -19.41 -46.36 2.46
CA ALA A 786 -20.08 -47.39 1.67
C ALA A 786 -21.11 -48.23 2.45
N ASP A 787 -20.84 -48.66 3.68
CA ASP A 787 -21.80 -49.45 4.50
C ASP A 787 -23.09 -48.69 4.84
N ARG A 788 -23.05 -47.35 4.83
CA ARG A 788 -24.19 -46.46 5.04
C ARG A 788 -25.04 -46.33 3.77
N ASP A 789 -24.41 -46.23 2.61
CA ASP A 789 -25.08 -45.93 1.34
C ASP A 789 -25.48 -47.16 0.51
N LEU A 790 -24.70 -48.26 0.58
CA LEU A 790 -24.77 -49.39 -0.34
C LEU A 790 -26.17 -50.02 -0.41
N GLY A 791 -26.80 -49.91 -1.58
CA GLY A 791 -28.10 -50.50 -1.89
C GLY A 791 -29.31 -49.79 -1.27
N LYS A 792 -29.12 -48.62 -0.63
CA LYS A 792 -30.20 -47.85 0.02
C LYS A 792 -30.61 -46.60 -0.73
N MET A 793 -29.76 -46.13 -1.64
CA MET A 793 -29.92 -44.85 -2.34
C MET A 793 -30.63 -45.00 -3.70
N ARG A 794 -31.69 -44.22 -3.92
CA ARG A 794 -32.40 -44.11 -5.22
C ARG A 794 -32.59 -42.66 -5.64
N PHE A 795 -32.17 -42.32 -6.86
CA PHE A 795 -32.15 -40.93 -7.36
C PHE A 795 -32.77 -40.81 -8.76
N THR A 796 -33.49 -39.72 -9.02
CA THR A 796 -34.06 -39.42 -10.36
C THR A 796 -33.56 -38.06 -10.83
N ILE A 797 -32.98 -37.98 -12.03
CA ILE A 797 -32.30 -36.78 -12.53
C ILE A 797 -32.87 -36.43 -13.91
N PHE A 798 -33.67 -35.36 -13.98
CA PHE A 798 -34.49 -35.08 -15.17
C PHE A 798 -34.44 -33.62 -15.66
N GLY A 799 -34.26 -33.38 -16.96
CA GLY A 799 -34.50 -32.06 -17.56
C GLY A 799 -33.52 -30.94 -17.19
N ASN A 800 -32.35 -31.25 -16.60
CA ASN A 800 -31.35 -30.25 -16.18
C ASN A 800 -30.40 -29.87 -17.33
N HIS A 801 -29.80 -28.68 -17.28
CA HIS A 801 -28.77 -28.19 -18.21
C HIS A 801 -27.44 -27.94 -17.48
N PHE A 802 -26.41 -28.72 -17.79
CA PHE A 802 -25.05 -28.57 -17.29
C PHE A 802 -24.19 -27.87 -18.34
N GLN A 803 -23.70 -26.66 -18.06
CA GLN A 803 -22.88 -25.87 -18.99
C GLN A 803 -21.50 -25.57 -18.38
N ASN A 804 -20.41 -25.90 -19.07
CA ASN A 804 -19.04 -25.66 -18.59
C ASN A 804 -18.78 -26.24 -17.17
N SER A 805 -19.16 -27.49 -16.95
CA SER A 805 -18.95 -28.22 -15.68
C SER A 805 -17.92 -29.34 -15.85
N ALA A 806 -17.02 -29.53 -14.89
CA ALA A 806 -15.89 -30.46 -15.05
C ALA A 806 -16.25 -31.91 -14.67
N SER A 807 -16.54 -32.17 -13.39
CA SER A 807 -16.64 -33.52 -12.84
C SER A 807 -17.98 -33.77 -12.12
N ARG A 808 -18.31 -35.06 -11.95
CA ARG A 808 -19.51 -35.56 -11.25
C ARG A 808 -20.84 -35.15 -11.90
N ASN A 809 -20.88 -35.18 -13.23
CA ASN A 809 -22.03 -34.75 -14.05
C ASN A 809 -22.94 -35.92 -14.50
N PRO A 810 -24.07 -36.14 -13.82
CA PRO A 810 -24.13 -36.72 -12.47
C PRO A 810 -23.23 -37.95 -12.30
N LEU A 811 -22.73 -38.21 -11.09
CA LEU A 811 -22.02 -39.45 -10.75
C LEU A 811 -22.53 -39.99 -9.41
N MET A 812 -22.76 -41.31 -9.34
CA MET A 812 -23.18 -42.00 -8.13
C MET A 812 -22.30 -43.21 -7.85
N ARG A 813 -22.09 -43.57 -6.58
CA ARG A 813 -21.22 -44.69 -6.18
C ARG A 813 -21.93 -45.93 -5.64
N PHE A 814 -23.00 -45.77 -4.86
CA PHE A 814 -23.50 -46.85 -3.99
C PHE A 814 -25.01 -47.12 -4.05
N GLY A 815 -25.72 -46.57 -5.04
CA GLY A 815 -27.17 -46.77 -5.22
C GLY A 815 -27.58 -47.03 -6.68
N SER A 816 -28.84 -46.73 -6.99
CA SER A 816 -29.38 -46.72 -8.35
C SER A 816 -29.89 -45.34 -8.74
N TYR A 817 -29.72 -44.95 -10.01
CA TYR A 817 -30.28 -43.70 -10.53
C TYR A 817 -31.02 -43.87 -11.86
N ASP A 818 -32.03 -43.04 -12.08
CA ASP A 818 -32.74 -42.85 -13.33
C ASP A 818 -32.38 -41.47 -13.91
N ILE A 819 -31.76 -41.41 -15.10
CA ILE A 819 -31.37 -40.17 -15.78
C ILE A 819 -32.17 -40.02 -17.08
N ALA A 820 -32.85 -38.90 -17.29
CA ALA A 820 -33.58 -38.62 -18.53
C ALA A 820 -33.59 -37.13 -18.93
N ALA A 821 -33.57 -36.85 -20.23
CA ALA A 821 -33.73 -35.49 -20.80
C ALA A 821 -32.80 -34.38 -20.28
N ASN A 822 -31.59 -34.70 -19.77
CA ASN A 822 -30.61 -33.69 -19.36
C ASN A 822 -29.73 -33.25 -20.54
N LEU A 823 -29.40 -31.95 -20.60
CA LEU A 823 -28.51 -31.34 -21.59
C LEU A 823 -27.13 -31.09 -20.97
N PHE A 824 -26.07 -31.52 -21.65
CA PHE A 824 -24.68 -31.27 -21.24
C PHE A 824 -23.95 -30.50 -22.34
N GLU A 825 -23.27 -29.41 -21.96
CA GLU A 825 -22.64 -28.46 -22.88
C GLU A 825 -21.26 -28.04 -22.34
N SER A 826 -20.21 -28.14 -23.16
CA SER A 826 -18.83 -27.78 -22.79
C SER A 826 -18.30 -28.43 -21.49
N THR A 827 -18.71 -29.65 -21.16
CA THR A 827 -18.21 -30.37 -19.97
C THR A 827 -16.85 -31.04 -20.22
N GLN A 828 -15.94 -31.04 -19.22
CA GLN A 828 -14.55 -31.49 -19.45
C GLN A 828 -14.35 -33.02 -19.40
N TYR A 829 -15.27 -33.78 -18.76
CA TYR A 829 -15.17 -35.23 -18.63
C TYR A 829 -16.46 -35.94 -19.04
N SER A 830 -16.87 -35.85 -20.31
CA SER A 830 -17.96 -36.65 -20.88
C SER A 830 -17.48 -38.06 -21.29
N ASN A 831 -16.97 -38.86 -20.35
CA ASN A 831 -16.43 -40.19 -20.63
C ASN A 831 -16.62 -41.20 -19.48
N THR A 832 -17.87 -41.36 -19.02
CA THR A 832 -18.45 -42.64 -18.55
C THR A 832 -19.97 -42.47 -18.50
N ILE A 833 -20.68 -43.34 -19.22
CA ILE A 833 -22.12 -43.62 -19.03
C ILE A 833 -22.21 -44.82 -18.10
#